data_AF-A0A1F6K5H9-F1
#
_entry.id   AF-A0A1F6K5H9-F1
#
_cell.length_a   1.000
_cell.length_b   1.000
_cell.length_c   1.000
_cell.angle_alpha   90.00
_cell.angle_beta   90.00
_cell.angle_gamma   90.00
#
_symmetry.space_group_name_H-M   'P 1'
#
loop_
_entity.id
_entity.type
_entity.pdbx_description
1 polymer ?
#
loop_
_entity_poly.entity_id
_entity_poly.type
_entity_poly.pdbx_seq_one_letter_code
_entity_poly.pdbx_strand_id
1 'polypeptide(L)'
;MRRKTILASLIFIIISLAFFYPLFRGKIPFPGDLLVGEYAPYNSYSFLGYAPGGYPNKGQDFDVIRLLYPDKEFSIRMFKNFEFPLWNPYNFSGNPHAASLQSGSFYPLNILFLFLPYIAAWTIFIVLQPILTGIFSYLFARELKLSTKSSVFSGLLFAFSSFSIVWMEYGNIGHSIVWMPFAMWLTLKNLRKPTVLKSVVISLSLAFAILAGYIQIAFYVFVFLLGFIIFNIFFVDRESKLKKLLIFCPIFILSILISAVQLIPMLELIFQSARAPYSISAFLNLLIPSFHAIALLVPDFFGNPATRNYWLNGTYIERVMYIGIIPLIFIIYAFFKKQSSQFWFFAVSAAIVLLLSFDTLVGRIIYSFQSPFISTAVPTRIMFLFGFSASMLAGFGIESFTKNPEKKIFVKAIGILGCVYLFLWAFVFIAPIIVNFPWIQNLQISRRNLILPTGIFSVAMGALFISFHANKYKKLIIIFLIILSLMDLFYFFHKITPFAPKEAVYPNTEVLSELKRIQGIDRSWGYGSGYINTNLQTYEKIFSTDGYNALHLKRYGEILSSSRDGKIANSIPRSDPMIASGYGVNDLRENKYRQRLLDLLGIKYIFNKVDPLTWAEKADNQTFDSSIYKLIWQKSPWQIYENISALPRVFLASGYAVEKDKNKIIQMIFDENFDLRNKIILEEEIYPKMSFSNDQNARVKIKKYSPNEIVLQTDAKTNMILFVSDNYYEGWKVSVDGENDKIYRADYSFRAVPILQGEHEVVFSYYPESFDLGIKISLITLALIMSFAILLRLKNYYVKK
;
A
#
# COMPACT_ATOMS: atom_id res chain seq x y z
N MET A 1 13.79 -17.58 32.56
CA MET A 1 13.01 -17.14 31.37
C MET A 1 13.74 -16.03 30.59
N ARG A 2 14.17 -14.95 31.27
CA ARG A 2 14.83 -13.77 30.67
C ARG A 2 16.02 -14.09 29.74
N ARG A 3 17.00 -14.92 30.18
CA ARG A 3 18.16 -15.32 29.36
C ARG A 3 17.79 -16.02 28.04
N LYS A 4 16.78 -16.89 28.04
CA LYS A 4 16.32 -17.59 26.83
C LYS A 4 15.62 -16.65 25.85
N THR A 5 14.87 -15.67 26.35
CA THR A 5 14.24 -14.64 25.51
C THR A 5 15.28 -13.75 24.86
N ILE A 6 16.29 -13.29 25.60
CA ILE A 6 17.39 -12.48 25.04
C ILE A 6 18.11 -13.25 23.93
N LEU A 7 18.45 -14.52 24.17
CA LEU A 7 19.09 -15.35 23.15
C LEU A 7 18.21 -15.53 21.91
N ALA A 8 16.91 -15.78 22.09
CA ALA A 8 15.97 -15.88 20.97
C ALA A 8 15.88 -14.57 20.18
N SER A 9 15.82 -13.42 20.84
CA SER A 9 15.83 -12.11 20.18
C SER A 9 17.11 -11.89 19.36
N LEU A 10 18.28 -12.26 19.89
CA LEU A 10 19.54 -12.21 19.14
C LEU A 10 19.50 -13.12 17.91
N ILE A 11 18.92 -14.32 18.02
CA ILE A 11 18.75 -15.23 16.88
C ILE A 11 17.90 -14.57 15.78
N PHE A 12 16.78 -13.93 16.13
CA PHE A 12 15.94 -13.23 15.14
C PHE A 12 16.68 -12.07 14.46
N ILE A 13 17.45 -11.30 15.22
CA ILE A 13 18.26 -10.21 14.66
C ILE A 13 19.32 -10.76 13.70
N ILE A 14 20.11 -11.75 14.13
CA ILE A 14 21.20 -12.32 13.33
C ILE A 14 20.66 -12.97 12.05
N ILE A 15 19.58 -13.76 12.14
CA ILE A 15 18.99 -14.39 10.95
C ILE A 15 18.41 -13.35 10.01
N SER A 16 17.74 -12.31 10.53
CA SER A 16 17.22 -11.24 9.66
C SER A 16 18.36 -10.49 8.98
N LEU A 17 19.44 -10.16 9.69
CA LEU A 17 20.63 -9.55 9.06
C LEU A 17 21.29 -10.48 8.02
N ALA A 18 21.25 -11.80 8.23
CA ALA A 18 21.73 -12.76 7.23
C ALA A 18 20.86 -12.77 5.96
N PHE A 19 19.53 -12.73 6.09
CA PHE A 19 18.62 -12.57 4.95
C PHE A 19 18.87 -11.25 4.21
N PHE A 20 19.15 -10.18 4.96
CA PHE A 20 19.46 -8.87 4.40
C PHE A 20 20.98 -8.67 4.18
N TYR A 21 21.76 -9.73 3.92
CA TYR A 21 23.19 -9.59 3.66
C TYR A 21 23.58 -8.60 2.54
N PRO A 22 22.76 -8.33 1.50
CA PRO A 22 23.10 -7.34 0.48
C PRO A 22 23.32 -5.92 1.05
N LEU A 23 22.80 -5.63 2.25
CA LEU A 23 23.07 -4.38 2.97
C LEU A 23 24.56 -4.15 3.22
N PHE A 24 25.29 -5.21 3.56
CA PHE A 24 26.75 -5.15 3.79
C PHE A 24 27.55 -4.95 2.49
N ARG A 25 26.88 -5.00 1.33
CA ARG A 25 27.43 -4.68 0.01
C ARG A 25 26.94 -3.32 -0.52
N GLY A 26 26.40 -2.46 0.36
CA GLY A 26 25.95 -1.11 0.01
C GLY A 26 24.57 -1.04 -0.67
N LYS A 27 23.88 -2.17 -0.86
CA LYS A 27 22.52 -2.21 -1.41
C LYS A 27 21.47 -1.93 -0.34
N ILE A 28 20.27 -1.57 -0.75
CA ILE A 28 19.12 -1.29 0.12
C ILE A 28 17.88 -2.09 -0.31
N PRO A 29 16.95 -2.40 0.60
CA PRO A 29 15.71 -3.13 0.31
C PRO A 29 14.68 -2.13 -0.23
N PHE A 30 14.89 -1.75 -1.47
CA PHE A 30 14.07 -0.86 -2.25
C PHE A 30 14.10 -1.35 -3.71
N PRO A 31 12.96 -1.38 -4.42
CA PRO A 31 12.86 -1.82 -5.82
C PRO A 31 13.40 -0.76 -6.80
N GLY A 32 14.58 -0.22 -6.52
CA GLY A 32 15.23 0.78 -7.37
C GLY A 32 15.73 0.20 -8.69
N ASP A 33 16.00 -1.11 -8.73
CA ASP A 33 16.29 -1.84 -9.96
C ASP A 33 15.08 -1.79 -10.92
N LEU A 34 13.87 -1.97 -10.40
CA LEU A 34 12.64 -1.81 -11.16
C LEU A 34 12.44 -0.35 -11.59
N LEU A 35 12.68 0.61 -10.70
CA LEU A 35 12.54 2.05 -11.02
C LEU A 35 13.39 2.44 -12.24
N VAL A 36 14.70 2.14 -12.21
CA VAL A 36 15.60 2.51 -13.32
C VAL A 36 15.48 1.57 -14.53
N GLY A 37 14.92 0.38 -14.36
CA GLY A 37 14.72 -0.60 -15.43
C GLY A 37 13.43 -0.38 -16.23
N GLU A 38 12.34 0.04 -15.58
CA GLU A 38 11.00 0.02 -16.19
C GLU A 38 10.20 1.32 -16.07
N TYR A 39 10.57 2.25 -15.18
CA TYR A 39 9.76 3.45 -14.91
C TYR A 39 10.31 4.69 -15.61
N ALA A 40 9.44 5.34 -16.38
CA ALA A 40 9.76 6.61 -17.00
C ALA A 40 9.66 7.75 -15.98
N PRO A 41 10.59 8.73 -16.02
CA PRO A 41 11.59 8.91 -17.07
C PRO A 41 12.93 8.18 -16.83
N TYR A 42 13.12 7.53 -15.68
CA TYR A 42 14.41 6.94 -15.27
C TYR A 42 14.90 5.84 -16.22
N ASN A 43 14.00 5.00 -16.72
CA ASN A 43 14.31 3.95 -17.70
C ASN A 43 14.76 4.48 -19.07
N SER A 44 14.61 5.78 -19.34
CA SER A 44 15.07 6.40 -20.58
C SER A 44 16.57 6.77 -20.55
N TYR A 45 17.26 6.57 -19.42
CA TYR A 45 18.66 6.93 -19.26
C TYR A 45 19.52 5.69 -18.99
N SER A 46 20.80 5.75 -19.39
CA SER A 46 21.77 4.72 -19.01
C SER A 46 22.01 4.75 -17.50
N PHE A 47 22.07 3.58 -16.86
CA PHE A 47 22.32 3.49 -15.42
C PHE A 47 23.41 2.46 -15.15
N LEU A 48 24.50 2.89 -14.49
CA LEU A 48 25.66 2.05 -14.15
C LEU A 48 26.22 1.23 -15.35
N GLY A 49 26.29 1.86 -16.53
CA GLY A 49 26.82 1.23 -17.75
C GLY A 49 25.81 0.37 -18.53
N TYR A 50 24.59 0.17 -18.02
CA TYR A 50 23.52 -0.47 -18.76
C TYR A 50 22.86 0.51 -19.73
N ALA A 51 22.48 0.00 -20.91
CA ALA A 51 21.66 0.75 -21.86
C ALA A 51 20.31 1.16 -21.22
N PRO A 52 19.66 2.25 -21.70
CA PRO A 52 18.32 2.65 -21.26
C PRO A 52 17.34 1.48 -21.23
N GLY A 53 16.66 1.28 -20.10
CA GLY A 53 15.69 0.19 -19.88
C GLY A 53 16.33 -1.21 -19.78
N GLY A 54 17.65 -1.33 -19.91
CA GLY A 54 18.38 -2.59 -19.89
C GLY A 54 18.88 -3.02 -18.50
N TYR A 55 18.62 -2.23 -17.45
CA TYR A 55 19.08 -2.57 -16.11
C TYR A 55 18.32 -3.80 -15.56
N PRO A 56 19.01 -4.88 -15.15
CA PRO A 56 18.37 -6.09 -14.64
C PRO A 56 17.53 -5.78 -13.41
N ASN A 57 16.27 -6.22 -13.44
CA ASN A 57 15.32 -5.92 -12.39
C ASN A 57 14.41 -7.11 -12.08
N LYS A 58 13.82 -7.07 -10.89
CA LYS A 58 12.72 -7.95 -10.49
C LYS A 58 11.40 -7.24 -10.77
N GLY A 59 10.58 -7.80 -11.66
CA GLY A 59 9.33 -7.18 -12.11
C GLY A 59 8.17 -7.25 -11.11
N GLN A 60 8.35 -6.79 -9.86
CA GLN A 60 7.33 -6.68 -8.80
C GLN A 60 7.51 -5.43 -7.93
N ASP A 61 6.54 -5.15 -7.05
CA ASP A 61 6.63 -4.10 -6.00
C ASP A 61 6.47 -2.65 -6.50
N PHE A 62 5.67 -2.46 -7.54
CA PHE A 62 5.42 -1.15 -8.17
C PHE A 62 4.82 -0.08 -7.24
N ASP A 63 3.96 -0.47 -6.28
CA ASP A 63 3.34 0.49 -5.36
C ASP A 63 4.35 1.07 -4.38
N VAL A 64 5.45 0.36 -4.10
CA VAL A 64 6.51 0.89 -3.22
C VAL A 64 7.11 2.13 -3.87
N ILE A 65 7.34 2.09 -5.17
CA ILE A 65 7.91 3.17 -5.99
C ILE A 65 6.90 4.29 -6.23
N ARG A 66 5.65 3.96 -6.54
CA ARG A 66 4.66 4.98 -6.91
C ARG A 66 3.99 5.60 -5.69
N LEU A 67 3.73 4.83 -4.65
CA LEU A 67 2.84 5.25 -3.57
C LEU A 67 3.55 5.33 -2.23
N LEU A 68 4.07 4.20 -1.74
CA LEU A 68 4.47 4.09 -0.33
C LEU A 68 5.72 4.91 0.00
N TYR A 69 6.72 4.88 -0.87
CA TYR A 69 7.97 5.60 -0.67
C TYR A 69 7.79 7.13 -0.83
N PRO A 70 7.13 7.64 -1.90
CA PRO A 70 6.85 9.08 -2.04
C PRO A 70 5.92 9.62 -0.96
N ASP A 71 4.84 8.92 -0.61
CA ASP A 71 3.88 9.43 0.37
C ASP A 71 4.50 9.52 1.76
N LYS A 72 5.35 8.55 2.11
CA LYS A 72 6.10 8.60 3.37
C LYS A 72 7.11 9.74 3.36
N GLU A 73 7.82 9.97 2.26
CA GLU A 73 8.77 11.08 2.16
C GLU A 73 8.06 12.41 2.35
N PHE A 74 6.92 12.59 1.66
CA PHE A 74 6.07 13.76 1.80
C PHE A 74 5.63 13.97 3.25
N SER A 75 5.09 12.94 3.92
CA SER A 75 4.64 13.05 5.32
C SER A 75 5.78 13.43 6.27
N ILE A 76 6.94 12.78 6.15
CA ILE A 76 8.11 13.05 6.99
C ILE A 76 8.64 14.47 6.77
N ARG A 77 8.67 14.93 5.52
CA ARG A 77 9.12 16.28 5.18
C ARG A 77 8.22 17.35 5.79
N MET A 78 6.89 17.17 5.72
CA MET A 78 5.94 18.08 6.36
C MET A 78 6.15 18.15 7.87
N PHE A 79 6.28 17.00 8.55
CA PHE A 79 6.55 16.98 9.99
C PHE A 79 7.88 17.64 10.37
N LYS A 80 8.93 17.49 9.56
CA LYS A 80 10.21 18.19 9.79
C LYS A 80 10.10 19.71 9.67
N ASN A 81 9.09 20.20 8.95
CA ASN A 81 8.76 21.62 8.84
C ASN A 81 7.70 22.08 9.86
N PHE A 82 7.36 21.25 10.85
CA PHE A 82 6.32 21.52 11.85
C PHE A 82 4.91 21.68 11.27
N GLU A 83 4.64 21.06 10.12
CA GLU A 83 3.33 21.06 9.47
C GLU A 83 2.72 19.65 9.45
N PHE A 84 1.38 19.58 9.51
CA PHE A 84 0.67 18.31 9.30
C PHE A 84 0.59 17.98 7.79
N PRO A 85 0.77 16.73 7.36
CA PRO A 85 0.71 16.36 5.94
C PRO A 85 -0.73 16.15 5.47
N LEU A 86 -1.52 17.22 5.41
CA LEU A 86 -2.97 17.14 5.17
C LEU A 86 -3.33 17.10 3.68
N TRP A 87 -2.75 17.97 2.86
CA TRP A 87 -3.03 18.07 1.42
C TRP A 87 -1.77 17.79 0.61
N ASN A 88 -1.86 17.00 -0.47
CA ASN A 88 -0.75 16.81 -1.42
C ASN A 88 -1.07 17.53 -2.74
N PRO A 89 -0.36 18.63 -3.08
CA PRO A 89 -0.64 19.42 -4.28
C PRO A 89 0.00 18.86 -5.55
N TYR A 90 0.89 17.87 -5.45
CA TYR A 90 1.73 17.41 -6.56
C TYR A 90 1.04 16.42 -7.49
N ASN A 91 -0.02 15.75 -7.03
CA ASN A 91 -0.79 14.80 -7.82
C ASN A 91 -2.27 15.17 -7.82
N PHE A 92 -3.00 14.68 -8.82
CA PHE A 92 -4.44 14.88 -8.96
C PHE A 92 -4.89 16.35 -8.96
N SER A 93 -4.02 17.32 -9.28
CA SER A 93 -4.36 18.74 -9.05
C SER A 93 -4.71 19.08 -7.60
N GLY A 94 -4.15 18.33 -6.64
CA GLY A 94 -4.43 18.43 -5.21
C GLY A 94 -5.35 17.31 -4.71
N ASN A 95 -4.93 16.61 -3.66
CA ASN A 95 -5.71 15.54 -3.04
C ASN A 95 -5.47 15.45 -1.51
N PRO A 96 -6.47 15.05 -0.71
CA PRO A 96 -6.29 14.78 0.71
C PRO A 96 -5.25 13.67 0.97
N HIS A 97 -4.13 14.01 1.61
CA HIS A 97 -2.99 13.12 1.82
C HIS A 97 -3.14 12.28 3.09
N ALA A 98 -3.33 12.95 4.23
CA ALA A 98 -3.53 12.27 5.50
C ALA A 98 -4.77 11.36 5.43
N ALA A 99 -5.87 11.83 4.85
CA ALA A 99 -7.12 11.06 4.75
C ALA A 99 -7.02 9.76 3.91
N SER A 100 -6.04 9.62 3.01
CA SER A 100 -5.88 8.42 2.18
C SER A 100 -5.55 7.14 2.97
N LEU A 101 -5.18 7.27 4.26
CA LEU A 101 -4.69 6.23 5.18
C LEU A 101 -3.39 5.53 4.76
N GLN A 102 -3.19 5.26 3.48
CA GLN A 102 -2.01 4.56 2.94
C GLN A 102 -0.69 5.31 3.16
N SER A 103 -0.76 6.63 3.36
CA SER A 103 0.39 7.45 3.77
C SER A 103 0.97 7.03 5.14
N GLY A 104 0.16 6.40 6.01
CA GLY A 104 0.59 5.94 7.33
C GLY A 104 1.21 7.06 8.17
N SER A 105 0.73 8.30 8.00
CA SER A 105 1.40 9.53 8.46
C SER A 105 1.60 9.53 9.98
N PHE A 106 0.63 9.04 10.74
CA PHE A 106 0.65 9.03 12.20
C PHE A 106 1.16 7.70 12.80
N TYR A 107 1.82 6.85 12.02
CA TYR A 107 2.41 5.62 12.52
C TYR A 107 3.60 5.93 13.47
N PRO A 108 3.66 5.40 14.70
CA PRO A 108 4.71 5.74 15.67
C PRO A 108 6.14 5.40 15.22
N LEU A 109 6.36 4.37 14.40
CA LEU A 109 7.71 4.06 13.92
C LEU A 109 8.21 5.03 12.83
N ASN A 110 7.38 5.97 12.39
CA ASN A 110 7.84 7.11 11.59
C ASN A 110 8.87 7.97 12.33
N ILE A 111 8.97 7.85 13.67
CA ILE A 111 10.01 8.50 14.47
C ILE A 111 11.44 8.22 13.95
N LEU A 112 11.66 7.04 13.35
CA LEU A 112 12.95 6.68 12.73
C LEU A 112 13.37 7.68 11.64
N PHE A 113 12.41 8.16 10.86
CA PHE A 113 12.64 9.05 9.72
C PHE A 113 12.83 10.52 10.12
N LEU A 114 12.42 10.88 11.34
CA LEU A 114 12.65 12.21 11.90
C LEU A 114 14.13 12.39 12.30
N PHE A 115 14.76 11.32 12.81
CA PHE A 115 16.13 11.38 13.36
C PHE A 115 17.22 10.81 12.46
N LEU A 116 16.88 9.98 11.47
CA LEU A 116 17.86 9.34 10.58
C LEU A 116 17.73 9.85 9.13
N PRO A 117 18.81 9.74 8.32
CA PRO A 117 18.72 9.94 6.87
C PRO A 117 17.65 9.04 6.25
N TYR A 118 16.89 9.56 5.29
CA TYR A 118 15.67 8.91 4.80
C TYR A 118 15.89 7.47 4.29
N ILE A 119 16.94 7.24 3.48
CA ILE A 119 17.29 5.91 2.96
C ILE A 119 17.66 4.93 4.09
N ALA A 120 18.38 5.40 5.12
CA ALA A 120 18.76 4.59 6.27
C ALA A 120 17.53 4.25 7.14
N ALA A 121 16.66 5.24 7.39
CA ALA A 121 15.40 5.05 8.09
C ALA A 121 14.50 4.03 7.38
N TRP A 122 14.35 4.16 6.05
CA TRP A 122 13.62 3.20 5.21
C TRP A 122 14.19 1.79 5.34
N THR A 123 15.51 1.64 5.21
CA THR A 123 16.19 0.35 5.32
C THR A 123 15.93 -0.31 6.68
N ILE A 124 16.09 0.44 7.78
CA ILE A 124 15.81 -0.06 9.13
C ILE A 124 14.32 -0.40 9.28
N PHE A 125 13.43 0.44 8.74
CA PHE A 125 12.00 0.24 8.78
C PHE A 125 11.58 -1.07 8.11
N ILE A 126 12.19 -1.44 6.98
CA ILE A 126 11.95 -2.73 6.31
C ILE A 126 12.53 -3.91 7.10
N VAL A 127 13.81 -3.82 7.51
CA VAL A 127 14.51 -4.90 8.27
C VAL A 127 13.84 -5.19 9.62
N LEU A 128 13.22 -4.19 10.24
CA LEU A 128 12.59 -4.33 11.55
C LEU A 128 11.35 -5.25 11.51
N GLN A 129 10.68 -5.37 10.37
CA GLN A 129 9.45 -6.16 10.21
C GLN A 129 9.64 -7.65 10.56
N PRO A 130 10.57 -8.41 9.93
CA PRO A 130 10.77 -9.82 10.26
C PRO A 130 11.33 -10.00 11.67
N ILE A 131 12.14 -9.07 12.18
CA ILE A 131 12.67 -9.10 13.54
C ILE A 131 11.53 -9.04 14.57
N LEU A 132 10.67 -8.03 14.47
CA LEU A 132 9.55 -7.86 15.40
C LEU A 132 8.53 -8.98 15.25
N THR A 133 8.17 -9.34 14.01
CA THR A 133 7.25 -10.45 13.71
C THR A 133 7.74 -11.75 14.34
N GLY A 134 9.02 -12.08 14.17
CA GLY A 134 9.64 -13.27 14.73
C GLY A 134 9.67 -13.26 16.27
N ILE A 135 10.13 -12.16 16.87
CA ILE A 135 10.20 -12.02 18.34
C ILE A 135 8.81 -12.12 18.97
N PHE A 136 7.81 -11.40 18.45
CA PHE A 136 6.46 -11.40 18.99
C PHE A 136 5.78 -12.76 18.82
N SER A 137 5.99 -13.42 17.68
CA SER A 137 5.47 -14.78 17.45
C SER A 137 6.15 -15.82 18.35
N TYR A 138 7.46 -15.67 18.61
CA TYR A 138 8.17 -16.47 19.61
C TYR A 138 7.58 -16.27 21.01
N LEU A 139 7.36 -15.02 21.43
CA LEU A 139 6.79 -14.72 22.74
C LEU A 139 5.38 -15.32 22.88
N PHE A 140 4.57 -15.21 21.84
CA PHE A 140 3.25 -15.83 21.77
C PHE A 140 3.32 -17.36 21.86
N ALA A 141 4.15 -18.00 21.04
CA ALA A 141 4.36 -19.46 21.06
C ALA A 141 4.85 -19.96 22.44
N ARG A 142 5.68 -19.17 23.13
CA ARG A 142 6.11 -19.48 24.50
C ARG A 142 4.95 -19.44 25.49
N GLU A 143 4.00 -18.52 25.31
CA GLU A 143 2.80 -18.40 26.14
C GLU A 143 1.79 -19.54 25.92
N LEU A 144 1.83 -20.15 24.71
CA LEU A 144 1.16 -21.42 24.36
C LEU A 144 1.85 -22.66 24.93
N LYS A 145 2.90 -22.50 25.74
CA LYS A 145 3.68 -23.57 26.40
C LYS A 145 4.55 -24.42 25.45
N LEU A 146 4.80 -23.97 24.21
CA LEU A 146 5.76 -24.61 23.31
C LEU A 146 7.19 -24.44 23.82
N SER A 147 8.09 -25.39 23.60
CA SER A 147 9.51 -25.29 24.00
C SER A 147 10.25 -24.16 23.25
N THR A 148 11.39 -23.71 23.77
CA THR A 148 12.16 -22.60 23.13
C THR A 148 12.49 -22.89 21.67
N LYS A 149 12.83 -24.13 21.32
CA LYS A 149 13.16 -24.52 19.94
C LYS A 149 11.94 -24.41 19.03
N SER A 150 10.82 -24.97 19.46
CA SER A 150 9.54 -24.93 18.74
C SER A 150 9.05 -23.50 18.56
N SER A 151 9.19 -22.65 19.60
CA SER A 151 8.82 -21.24 19.51
C SER A 151 9.72 -20.42 18.59
N VAL A 152 11.04 -20.68 18.58
CA VAL A 152 11.96 -20.02 17.64
C VAL A 152 11.63 -20.45 16.21
N PHE A 153 11.38 -21.75 16.00
CA PHE A 153 10.95 -22.27 14.70
C PHE A 153 9.66 -21.59 14.20
N SER A 154 8.60 -21.57 15.01
CA SER A 154 7.36 -20.87 14.66
C SER A 154 7.53 -19.38 14.35
N GLY A 155 8.35 -18.68 15.14
CA GLY A 155 8.61 -17.27 14.90
C GLY A 155 9.35 -17.02 13.59
N LEU A 156 10.34 -17.85 13.27
CA LEU A 156 11.13 -17.73 12.03
C LEU A 156 10.28 -18.06 10.80
N LEU A 157 9.46 -19.10 10.88
CA LEU A 157 8.56 -19.47 9.79
C LEU A 157 7.57 -18.35 9.45
N PHE A 158 7.02 -17.67 10.45
CA PHE A 158 6.09 -16.59 10.17
C PHE A 158 6.81 -15.33 9.65
N ALA A 159 7.96 -14.99 10.25
CA ALA A 159 8.78 -13.85 9.82
C ALA A 159 9.21 -13.96 8.35
N PHE A 160 9.45 -15.17 7.86
CA PHE A 160 9.90 -15.45 6.48
C PHE A 160 8.93 -16.33 5.70
N SER A 161 7.64 -16.33 6.04
CA SER A 161 6.63 -16.98 5.20
C SER A 161 6.53 -16.26 3.86
N SER A 162 6.07 -16.92 2.80
CA SER A 162 6.00 -16.30 1.47
C SER A 162 5.22 -14.99 1.49
N PHE A 163 4.11 -14.92 2.23
CA PHE A 163 3.34 -13.69 2.38
C PHE A 163 4.22 -12.57 2.96
N SER A 164 4.92 -12.84 4.06
CA SER A 164 5.81 -11.85 4.70
C SER A 164 6.94 -11.43 3.77
N ILE A 165 7.47 -12.34 2.96
CA ILE A 165 8.56 -12.09 2.01
C ILE A 165 8.10 -11.22 0.84
N VAL A 166 6.99 -11.60 0.18
CA VAL A 166 6.55 -10.88 -1.02
C VAL A 166 5.92 -9.54 -0.69
N TRP A 167 5.37 -9.37 0.52
CA TRP A 167 4.88 -8.08 1.01
C TRP A 167 5.92 -7.31 1.84
N MET A 168 7.19 -7.73 1.85
CA MET A 168 8.23 -7.18 2.76
C MET A 168 8.47 -5.68 2.55
N GLU A 169 8.55 -5.23 1.28
CA GLU A 169 8.81 -3.83 0.95
C GLU A 169 7.56 -2.96 1.07
N TYR A 170 6.38 -3.57 1.09
CA TYR A 170 5.11 -2.93 1.43
C TYR A 170 5.03 -2.69 2.94
N GLY A 171 5.85 -1.75 3.43
CA GLY A 171 6.05 -1.57 4.85
C GLY A 171 4.77 -1.30 5.63
N ASN A 172 3.77 -0.63 5.05
CA ASN A 172 2.46 -0.45 5.69
C ASN A 172 1.76 -1.79 6.03
N ILE A 173 1.79 -2.78 5.13
CA ILE A 173 1.18 -4.11 5.33
C ILE A 173 1.91 -4.87 6.43
N GLY A 174 3.23 -5.05 6.31
CA GLY A 174 3.95 -5.85 7.28
C GLY A 174 3.99 -5.20 8.67
N HIS A 175 4.07 -3.87 8.75
CA HIS A 175 3.94 -3.16 10.04
C HIS A 175 2.53 -3.25 10.64
N SER A 176 1.46 -3.33 9.83
CA SER A 176 0.12 -3.66 10.35
C SER A 176 0.07 -5.08 10.95
N ILE A 177 0.78 -6.05 10.35
CA ILE A 177 0.80 -7.46 10.79
C ILE A 177 1.60 -7.65 12.08
N VAL A 178 2.75 -6.98 12.22
CA VAL A 178 3.69 -7.12 13.34
C VAL A 178 3.00 -7.06 14.70
N TRP A 179 1.99 -6.19 14.86
CA TRP A 179 1.32 -5.97 16.14
C TRP A 179 0.36 -7.09 16.55
N MET A 180 -0.09 -7.94 15.61
CA MET A 180 -1.00 -9.05 15.88
C MET A 180 -0.42 -10.09 16.87
N PRO A 181 0.74 -10.73 16.61
CA PRO A 181 1.29 -11.71 17.56
C PRO A 181 1.61 -11.08 18.92
N PHE A 182 1.99 -9.81 18.96
CA PHE A 182 2.23 -9.09 20.22
C PHE A 182 0.94 -8.90 21.03
N ALA A 183 -0.14 -8.46 20.38
CA ALA A 183 -1.46 -8.32 20.98
C ALA A 183 -1.99 -9.67 21.47
N MET A 184 -1.82 -10.76 20.70
CA MET A 184 -2.22 -12.11 21.09
C MET A 184 -1.42 -12.62 22.30
N TRP A 185 -0.11 -12.36 22.34
CA TRP A 185 0.75 -12.70 23.48
C TRP A 185 0.30 -12.02 24.77
N LEU A 186 0.09 -10.70 24.72
CA LEU A 186 -0.39 -9.95 25.88
C LEU A 186 -1.81 -10.35 26.27
N THR A 187 -2.67 -10.68 25.29
CA THR A 187 -4.03 -11.14 25.53
C THR A 187 -4.06 -12.40 26.38
N LEU A 188 -3.25 -13.42 26.07
CA LEU A 188 -3.16 -14.63 26.90
C LEU A 188 -2.69 -14.31 28.33
N LYS A 189 -1.71 -13.42 28.47
CA LYS A 189 -1.25 -12.94 29.79
C LYS A 189 -2.30 -12.14 30.54
N ASN A 190 -3.15 -11.41 29.83
CA ASN A 190 -4.20 -10.57 30.40
C ASN A 190 -5.40 -11.43 30.81
N LEU A 191 -5.75 -12.48 30.05
CA LEU A 191 -6.78 -13.45 30.42
C LEU A 191 -6.44 -14.16 31.75
N ARG A 192 -5.17 -14.51 31.96
CA ARG A 192 -4.71 -15.17 33.21
C ARG A 192 -4.66 -14.22 34.40
N LYS A 193 -4.11 -13.02 34.21
CA LYS A 193 -3.98 -11.99 35.25
C LYS A 193 -4.28 -10.62 34.64
N PRO A 194 -5.55 -10.18 34.65
CA PRO A 194 -5.96 -8.91 34.07
C PRO A 194 -5.24 -7.74 34.73
N THR A 195 -4.70 -6.84 33.92
CA THR A 195 -4.11 -5.57 34.39
C THR A 195 -4.38 -4.49 33.37
N VAL A 196 -4.68 -3.28 33.84
CA VAL A 196 -4.96 -2.12 32.97
C VAL A 196 -3.81 -1.81 32.03
N LEU A 197 -2.56 -1.88 32.51
CA LEU A 197 -1.38 -1.67 31.66
C LEU A 197 -1.34 -2.62 30.44
N LYS A 198 -1.62 -3.92 30.65
CA LYS A 198 -1.69 -4.87 29.52
C LYS A 198 -2.83 -4.52 28.57
N SER A 199 -4.02 -4.18 29.08
CA SER A 199 -5.16 -3.76 28.24
C SER A 199 -4.83 -2.53 27.40
N VAL A 200 -4.17 -1.53 28.00
CA VAL A 200 -3.69 -0.32 27.30
C VAL A 200 -2.67 -0.68 26.21
N VAL A 201 -1.67 -1.50 26.53
CA VAL A 201 -0.66 -1.91 25.54
C VAL A 201 -1.28 -2.73 24.40
N ILE A 202 -2.27 -3.59 24.67
CA ILE A 202 -3.02 -4.28 23.61
C ILE A 202 -3.78 -3.25 22.75
N SER A 203 -4.43 -2.27 23.36
CA SER A 203 -5.16 -1.21 22.64
C SER A 203 -4.24 -0.40 21.74
N LEU A 204 -3.05 -0.03 22.23
CA LEU A 204 -2.01 0.65 21.45
C LEU A 204 -1.49 -0.23 20.30
N SER A 205 -1.31 -1.53 20.53
CA SER A 205 -0.87 -2.45 19.47
C SER A 205 -1.88 -2.51 18.32
N LEU A 206 -3.17 -2.57 18.66
CA LEU A 206 -4.25 -2.54 17.67
C LEU A 206 -4.36 -1.18 16.97
N ALA A 207 -4.19 -0.07 17.71
CA ALA A 207 -4.14 1.26 17.11
C ALA A 207 -2.95 1.39 16.14
N PHE A 208 -1.78 0.87 16.50
CA PHE A 208 -0.60 0.86 15.64
C PHE A 208 -0.80 0.01 14.38
N ALA A 209 -1.57 -1.07 14.46
CA ALA A 209 -1.95 -1.84 13.28
C ALA A 209 -2.79 -1.02 12.29
N ILE A 210 -3.69 -0.16 12.79
CA ILE A 210 -4.49 0.78 11.97
C ILE A 210 -3.59 1.89 11.41
N LEU A 211 -2.82 2.56 12.28
CA LEU A 211 -2.00 3.72 11.95
C LEU A 211 -0.84 3.38 10.99
N ALA A 212 -0.44 2.12 10.89
CA ALA A 212 0.53 1.65 9.90
C ALA A 212 0.06 1.85 8.44
N GLY A 213 -1.24 2.04 8.20
CA GLY A 213 -1.76 2.57 6.94
C GLY A 213 -2.44 1.57 6.02
N TYR A 214 -2.77 0.35 6.49
CA TYR A 214 -3.47 -0.64 5.66
C TYR A 214 -4.72 -1.21 6.36
N ILE A 215 -5.87 -0.55 6.18
CA ILE A 215 -7.12 -0.83 6.92
C ILE A 215 -7.59 -2.27 6.81
N GLN A 216 -7.44 -2.89 5.63
CA GLN A 216 -7.92 -4.26 5.40
C GLN A 216 -7.16 -5.27 6.26
N ILE A 217 -5.84 -5.10 6.41
CA ILE A 217 -5.01 -5.95 7.26
C ILE A 217 -5.32 -5.68 8.73
N ALA A 218 -5.46 -4.42 9.13
CA ALA A 218 -5.88 -4.07 10.49
C ALA A 218 -7.23 -4.71 10.85
N PHE A 219 -8.21 -4.69 9.95
CA PHE A 219 -9.49 -5.37 10.13
C PHE A 219 -9.32 -6.88 10.37
N TYR A 220 -8.49 -7.56 9.57
CA TYR A 220 -8.21 -8.98 9.77
C TYR A 220 -7.52 -9.25 11.11
N VAL A 221 -6.61 -8.38 11.56
CA VAL A 221 -5.99 -8.48 12.89
C VAL A 221 -7.05 -8.38 14.00
N PHE A 222 -8.00 -7.45 13.89
CA PHE A 222 -9.08 -7.28 14.86
C PHE A 222 -9.99 -8.52 14.93
N VAL A 223 -10.45 -9.00 13.76
CA VAL A 223 -11.35 -10.16 13.67
C VAL A 223 -10.65 -11.42 14.18
N PHE A 224 -9.40 -11.64 13.81
CA PHE A 224 -8.64 -12.81 14.25
C PHE A 224 -8.38 -12.78 15.76
N LEU A 225 -8.01 -11.62 16.32
CA LEU A 225 -7.82 -11.47 17.76
C LEU A 225 -9.12 -11.65 18.54
N LEU A 226 -10.24 -11.10 18.04
CA LEU A 226 -11.55 -11.28 18.64
C LEU A 226 -11.96 -12.77 18.66
N GLY A 227 -11.81 -13.46 17.52
CA GLY A 227 -12.05 -14.90 17.41
C GLY A 227 -11.16 -15.70 18.37
N PHE A 228 -9.89 -15.31 18.52
CA PHE A 228 -8.97 -15.92 19.47
C PHE A 228 -9.36 -15.68 20.94
N ILE A 229 -9.82 -14.48 21.29
CA ILE A 229 -10.30 -14.15 22.64
C ILE A 229 -11.53 -14.99 22.98
N ILE A 230 -12.53 -15.00 22.09
CA ILE A 230 -13.75 -15.80 22.23
C ILE A 230 -13.36 -17.27 22.39
N PHE A 231 -12.51 -17.80 21.50
CA PHE A 231 -12.05 -19.18 21.58
C PHE A 231 -11.45 -19.51 22.96
N ASN A 232 -10.54 -18.68 23.47
CA ASN A 232 -9.90 -18.97 24.76
C ASN A 232 -10.89 -18.86 25.93
N ILE A 233 -11.82 -17.90 25.91
CA ILE A 233 -12.81 -17.74 26.99
C ILE A 233 -13.80 -18.91 27.03
N PHE A 234 -14.21 -19.44 25.88
CA PHE A 234 -15.26 -20.46 25.83
C PHE A 234 -14.74 -21.90 25.83
N PHE A 235 -13.56 -22.16 25.26
CA PHE A 235 -13.05 -23.51 25.03
C PHE A 235 -11.76 -23.86 25.79
N VAL A 236 -11.08 -22.87 26.36
CA VAL A 236 -9.84 -23.10 27.13
C VAL A 236 -10.05 -22.77 28.60
N ASP A 237 -10.72 -21.65 28.89
CA ASP A 237 -11.05 -21.19 30.22
C ASP A 237 -12.47 -21.61 30.62
N ARG A 238 -12.70 -21.93 31.90
CA ARG A 238 -14.00 -22.42 32.40
C ARG A 238 -14.72 -21.41 33.29
N GLU A 239 -14.05 -20.35 33.73
CA GLU A 239 -14.58 -19.44 34.75
C GLU A 239 -14.75 -18.01 34.26
N SER A 240 -15.80 -17.34 34.77
CA SER A 240 -16.02 -15.89 34.62
C SER A 240 -16.08 -15.39 33.16
N LYS A 241 -16.77 -16.12 32.27
CA LYS A 241 -16.83 -15.85 30.82
C LYS A 241 -17.29 -14.42 30.48
N LEU A 242 -18.44 -14.01 31.01
CA LEU A 242 -19.03 -12.69 30.76
C LEU A 242 -18.12 -11.55 31.26
N LYS A 243 -17.57 -11.68 32.48
CA LYS A 243 -16.63 -10.71 33.05
C LYS A 243 -15.38 -10.55 32.18
N LYS A 244 -14.83 -11.64 31.65
CA LYS A 244 -13.68 -11.60 30.75
C LYS A 244 -14.03 -10.91 29.43
N LEU A 245 -15.18 -11.21 28.82
CA LEU A 245 -15.61 -10.51 27.60
C LEU A 245 -15.74 -9.00 27.81
N LEU A 246 -16.37 -8.58 28.92
CA LEU A 246 -16.52 -7.18 29.28
C LEU A 246 -15.18 -6.45 29.48
N ILE A 247 -14.13 -7.14 29.91
CA ILE A 247 -12.77 -6.56 30.06
C ILE A 247 -12.13 -6.26 28.70
N PHE A 248 -12.44 -7.03 27.64
CA PHE A 248 -11.84 -6.86 26.32
C PHE A 248 -12.60 -5.87 25.43
N CYS A 249 -13.88 -5.62 25.66
CA CYS A 249 -14.66 -4.66 24.86
C CYS A 249 -14.01 -3.24 24.82
N PRO A 250 -13.59 -2.66 25.96
CA PRO A 250 -12.90 -1.36 25.95
C PRO A 250 -11.59 -1.35 25.14
N ILE A 251 -10.89 -2.48 25.00
CA ILE A 251 -9.61 -2.54 24.27
C ILE A 251 -9.81 -2.21 22.80
N PHE A 252 -10.85 -2.81 22.18
CA PHE A 252 -11.18 -2.54 20.79
C PHE A 252 -11.69 -1.11 20.61
N ILE A 253 -12.56 -0.63 21.50
CA ILE A 253 -13.07 0.75 21.44
C ILE A 253 -11.93 1.77 21.56
N LEU A 254 -11.07 1.63 22.57
CA LEU A 254 -9.93 2.52 22.78
C LEU A 254 -8.98 2.50 21.58
N SER A 255 -8.73 1.34 20.96
CA SER A 255 -7.87 1.28 19.77
C SER A 255 -8.42 2.06 18.57
N ILE A 256 -9.74 2.08 18.38
CA ILE A 256 -10.41 2.86 17.34
C ILE A 256 -10.32 4.36 17.68
N LEU A 257 -10.60 4.74 18.93
CA LEU A 257 -10.56 6.14 19.37
C LEU A 257 -9.13 6.73 19.32
N ILE A 258 -8.10 5.97 19.70
CA ILE A 258 -6.69 6.37 19.55
C ILE A 258 -6.34 6.59 18.07
N SER A 259 -6.98 5.87 17.15
CA SER A 259 -6.74 5.99 15.71
C SER A 259 -7.64 7.01 15.02
N ALA A 260 -8.49 7.74 15.76
CA ALA A 260 -9.49 8.66 15.21
C ALA A 260 -8.87 9.78 14.36
N VAL A 261 -7.68 10.28 14.70
CA VAL A 261 -6.90 11.25 13.91
C VAL A 261 -6.72 10.85 12.44
N GLN A 262 -6.76 9.55 12.18
CA GLN A 262 -6.53 8.98 10.87
C GLN A 262 -7.80 8.34 10.28
N LEU A 263 -8.67 7.77 11.12
CA LEU A 263 -9.90 7.10 10.68
C LEU A 263 -11.01 8.09 10.28
N ILE A 264 -11.20 9.19 11.02
CA ILE A 264 -12.30 10.12 10.75
C ILE A 264 -12.12 10.83 9.39
N PRO A 265 -10.93 11.40 9.07
CA PRO A 265 -10.70 11.97 7.73
C PRO A 265 -10.81 10.94 6.61
N MET A 266 -10.36 9.70 6.85
CA MET A 266 -10.51 8.63 5.87
C MET A 266 -11.98 8.31 5.59
N LEU A 267 -12.82 8.26 6.62
CA LEU A 267 -14.26 8.01 6.45
C LEU A 267 -14.91 9.12 5.63
N GLU A 268 -14.59 10.39 5.89
CA GLU A 268 -15.04 11.54 5.07
C GLU A 268 -14.63 11.39 3.61
N LEU A 269 -13.35 11.06 3.34
CA LEU A 269 -12.83 10.89 1.99
C LEU A 269 -13.46 9.69 1.25
N ILE A 270 -13.71 8.56 1.93
CA ILE A 270 -14.31 7.38 1.30
C ILE A 270 -15.64 7.72 0.62
N PHE A 271 -16.50 8.53 1.26
CA PHE A 271 -17.79 8.92 0.70
C PHE A 271 -17.68 9.85 -0.51
N GLN A 272 -16.56 10.57 -0.68
CA GLN A 272 -16.31 11.46 -1.81
C GLN A 272 -15.39 10.83 -2.88
N SER A 273 -14.86 9.64 -2.62
CA SER A 273 -13.89 8.96 -3.48
C SER A 273 -14.54 8.14 -4.60
N ALA A 274 -13.74 7.76 -5.60
CA ALA A 274 -14.13 6.79 -6.63
C ALA A 274 -14.20 5.32 -6.12
N ARG A 275 -14.01 5.08 -4.81
CA ARG A 275 -13.95 3.73 -4.24
C ARG A 275 -15.33 3.05 -4.25
N ALA A 276 -15.57 2.23 -5.27
CA ALA A 276 -16.77 1.39 -5.37
C ALA A 276 -16.49 -0.09 -5.00
N PRO A 277 -17.51 -0.90 -4.67
CA PRO A 277 -17.41 -2.36 -4.60
C PRO A 277 -16.88 -2.99 -5.89
N TYR A 278 -16.20 -4.13 -5.81
CA TYR A 278 -15.90 -4.94 -6.99
C TYR A 278 -17.18 -5.52 -7.58
N SER A 279 -17.27 -5.59 -8.91
CA SER A 279 -18.29 -6.43 -9.55
C SER A 279 -18.05 -7.89 -9.19
N ILE A 280 -19.10 -8.72 -9.22
CA ILE A 280 -18.98 -10.14 -8.88
C ILE A 280 -17.95 -10.85 -9.77
N SER A 281 -17.89 -10.52 -11.07
CA SER A 281 -16.93 -11.11 -12.00
C SER A 281 -15.49 -10.68 -11.73
N ALA A 282 -15.26 -9.39 -11.46
CA ALA A 282 -13.94 -8.89 -11.07
C ALA A 282 -13.48 -9.52 -9.76
N PHE A 283 -14.41 -9.67 -8.82
CA PHE A 283 -14.16 -10.28 -7.53
C PHE A 283 -13.75 -11.76 -7.65
N LEU A 284 -14.47 -12.56 -8.46
CA LEU A 284 -14.12 -13.98 -8.69
C LEU A 284 -12.72 -14.15 -9.26
N ASN A 285 -12.23 -13.20 -10.08
CA ASN A 285 -10.86 -13.20 -10.60
C ASN A 285 -9.79 -12.90 -9.54
N LEU A 286 -10.17 -12.34 -8.38
CA LEU A 286 -9.28 -12.10 -7.25
C LEU A 286 -9.16 -13.32 -6.32
N LEU A 287 -10.04 -14.32 -6.43
CA LEU A 287 -9.91 -15.58 -5.70
C LEU A 287 -8.75 -16.41 -6.27
N ILE A 288 -8.15 -17.23 -5.42
CA ILE A 288 -7.08 -18.15 -5.81
C ILE A 288 -7.69 -19.36 -6.50
N PRO A 289 -7.37 -19.66 -7.77
CA PRO A 289 -7.89 -20.85 -8.43
C PRO A 289 -7.47 -22.12 -7.69
N SER A 290 -8.36 -23.10 -7.53
CA SER A 290 -8.11 -24.34 -6.75
C SER A 290 -6.83 -25.08 -7.13
N PHE A 291 -6.46 -25.10 -8.41
CA PHE A 291 -5.22 -25.74 -8.87
C PHE A 291 -3.93 -25.05 -8.37
N HIS A 292 -4.00 -23.79 -7.93
CA HIS A 292 -2.86 -23.09 -7.32
C HIS A 292 -2.49 -23.62 -5.93
N ALA A 293 -3.27 -24.53 -5.34
CA ALA A 293 -2.91 -25.17 -4.07
C ALA A 293 -1.55 -25.87 -4.14
N ILE A 294 -1.09 -26.26 -5.34
CA ILE A 294 0.27 -26.79 -5.57
C ILE A 294 1.36 -25.82 -5.09
N ALA A 295 1.10 -24.50 -5.11
CA ALA A 295 2.03 -23.47 -4.64
C ALA A 295 2.30 -23.53 -3.11
N LEU A 296 1.47 -24.24 -2.33
CA LEU A 296 1.75 -24.55 -0.92
C LEU A 296 2.96 -25.49 -0.77
N LEU A 297 3.24 -26.32 -1.77
CA LEU A 297 4.32 -27.30 -1.78
C LEU A 297 5.52 -26.83 -2.62
N VAL A 298 5.23 -26.18 -3.75
CA VAL A 298 6.21 -25.76 -4.76
C VAL A 298 5.90 -24.30 -5.12
N PRO A 299 6.48 -23.31 -4.44
CA PRO A 299 6.05 -21.90 -4.52
C PRO A 299 6.06 -21.34 -5.94
N ASP A 300 7.05 -21.73 -6.75
CA ASP A 300 7.22 -21.28 -8.11
C ASP A 300 6.76 -22.32 -9.15
N PHE A 301 5.84 -23.24 -8.80
CA PHE A 301 5.38 -24.27 -9.75
C PHE A 301 4.91 -23.66 -11.07
N PHE A 302 4.30 -22.48 -11.01
CA PHE A 302 3.77 -21.71 -12.15
C PHE A 302 4.73 -20.64 -12.69
N GLY A 303 6.00 -20.71 -12.30
CA GLY A 303 7.03 -19.73 -12.62
C GLY A 303 7.12 -18.61 -11.58
N ASN A 304 8.00 -17.64 -11.86
CA ASN A 304 8.28 -16.52 -10.95
C ASN A 304 8.56 -15.23 -11.75
N PRO A 305 7.92 -14.10 -11.40
CA PRO A 305 8.05 -12.83 -12.11
C PRO A 305 9.47 -12.24 -12.05
N ALA A 306 10.23 -12.46 -10.97
CA ALA A 306 11.63 -12.05 -10.90
C ALA A 306 12.52 -12.78 -11.92
N THR A 307 12.06 -13.90 -12.46
CA THR A 307 12.72 -14.64 -13.55
C THR A 307 11.98 -14.55 -14.88
N ARG A 308 11.03 -13.61 -15.01
CA ARG A 308 10.21 -13.34 -16.21
C ARG A 308 9.62 -14.59 -16.88
N ASN A 309 9.23 -15.58 -16.07
CA ASN A 309 8.70 -16.86 -16.56
C ASN A 309 7.44 -17.30 -15.84
N TYR A 310 6.73 -16.39 -15.16
CA TYR A 310 5.43 -16.69 -14.58
C TYR A 310 4.38 -16.70 -15.70
N TRP A 311 3.65 -17.81 -15.88
CA TRP A 311 2.77 -18.01 -17.04
C TRP A 311 1.27 -18.00 -16.72
N LEU A 312 0.88 -17.55 -15.53
CA LEU A 312 -0.53 -17.45 -15.17
C LEU A 312 -0.99 -15.99 -15.18
N ASN A 313 -2.25 -15.79 -15.53
CA ASN A 313 -2.90 -14.49 -15.42
C ASN A 313 -3.11 -14.12 -13.95
N GLY A 314 -2.90 -12.86 -13.59
CA GLY A 314 -3.08 -12.32 -12.24
C GLY A 314 -1.75 -12.10 -11.50
N THR A 315 -1.84 -11.51 -10.31
CA THR A 315 -0.65 -11.00 -9.60
C THR A 315 -0.01 -12.07 -8.72
N TYR A 316 1.26 -12.40 -8.94
CA TYR A 316 1.99 -13.44 -8.18
C TYR A 316 2.02 -13.18 -6.66
N ILE A 317 2.19 -11.92 -6.20
CA ILE A 317 2.14 -11.56 -4.77
C ILE A 317 0.84 -12.00 -4.09
N GLU A 318 -0.26 -12.02 -4.84
CA GLU A 318 -1.58 -12.36 -4.31
C GLU A 318 -1.80 -13.87 -4.19
N ARG A 319 -0.96 -14.69 -4.85
CA ARG A 319 -1.24 -16.13 -5.01
C ARG A 319 -0.19 -17.05 -4.43
N VAL A 320 0.97 -16.54 -4.00
CA VAL A 320 2.03 -17.35 -3.42
C VAL A 320 1.81 -17.61 -1.93
N MET A 321 1.85 -18.88 -1.52
CA MET A 321 1.38 -19.33 -0.21
C MET A 321 2.29 -20.40 0.42
N TYR A 322 3.58 -20.12 0.51
CA TYR A 322 4.59 -21.08 0.93
C TYR A 322 5.15 -20.78 2.32
N ILE A 323 5.31 -21.82 3.13
CA ILE A 323 5.90 -21.72 4.47
C ILE A 323 7.15 -22.58 4.64
N GLY A 324 7.60 -23.27 3.58
CA GLY A 324 8.64 -24.29 3.63
C GLY A 324 8.08 -25.71 3.68
N ILE A 325 8.83 -26.68 3.13
CA ILE A 325 8.38 -28.09 3.04
C ILE A 325 8.52 -28.83 4.37
N ILE A 326 9.60 -28.56 5.09
CA ILE A 326 9.87 -29.17 6.40
C ILE A 326 8.74 -28.86 7.41
N PRO A 327 8.26 -27.61 7.52
CA PRO A 327 7.05 -27.28 8.27
C PRO A 327 5.83 -28.13 7.92
N LEU A 328 5.58 -28.41 6.64
CA LEU A 328 4.43 -29.23 6.22
C LEU A 328 4.51 -30.67 6.75
N ILE A 329 5.72 -31.27 6.78
CA ILE A 329 5.94 -32.58 7.40
C ILE A 329 5.50 -32.55 8.86
N PHE A 330 5.92 -31.53 9.61
CA PHE A 330 5.57 -31.38 11.02
C PHE A 330 4.09 -31.08 11.25
N ILE A 331 3.45 -30.29 10.38
CA ILE A 331 2.01 -30.01 10.44
C ILE A 331 1.23 -31.32 10.27
N ILE A 332 1.51 -32.10 9.22
CA ILE A 332 0.82 -33.38 8.98
C ILE A 332 1.10 -34.36 10.11
N TYR A 333 2.33 -34.44 10.61
CA TYR A 333 2.66 -35.25 11.79
C TYR A 333 1.83 -34.84 13.02
N ALA A 334 1.61 -33.54 13.23
CA ALA A 334 0.85 -33.03 14.36
C ALA A 334 -0.62 -33.47 14.36
N PHE A 335 -1.26 -33.55 13.19
CA PHE A 335 -2.68 -33.93 13.04
C PHE A 335 -2.97 -35.36 13.50
N PHE A 336 -1.99 -36.25 13.45
CA PHE A 336 -2.11 -37.64 13.90
C PHE A 336 -1.73 -37.83 15.38
N LYS A 337 -1.33 -36.75 16.08
CA LYS A 337 -0.98 -36.77 17.49
C LYS A 337 -2.09 -36.12 18.32
N LYS A 338 -2.15 -36.47 19.61
CA LYS A 338 -2.99 -35.74 20.56
C LYS A 338 -2.44 -34.32 20.75
N GLN A 339 -3.27 -33.32 20.47
CA GLN A 339 -2.91 -31.90 20.55
C GLN A 339 -3.74 -31.14 21.59
N SER A 340 -3.31 -29.93 21.93
CA SER A 340 -4.08 -29.03 22.78
C SER A 340 -5.23 -28.38 22.01
N SER A 341 -6.21 -27.80 22.72
CA SER A 341 -7.30 -27.06 22.07
C SER A 341 -6.76 -25.90 21.21
N GLN A 342 -5.65 -25.26 21.60
CA GLN A 342 -5.07 -24.17 20.82
C GLN A 342 -4.55 -24.62 19.46
N PHE A 343 -4.06 -25.85 19.32
CA PHE A 343 -3.70 -26.40 18.00
C PHE A 343 -4.91 -26.37 17.06
N TRP A 344 -6.07 -26.82 17.54
CA TRP A 344 -7.29 -26.88 16.74
C TRP A 344 -7.82 -25.49 16.35
N PHE A 345 -7.65 -24.48 17.21
CA PHE A 345 -7.94 -23.09 16.81
C PHE A 345 -7.16 -22.67 15.56
N PHE A 346 -5.85 -22.93 15.52
CA PHE A 346 -5.02 -22.59 14.36
C PHE A 346 -5.33 -23.48 13.15
N ALA A 347 -5.64 -24.76 13.35
CA ALA A 347 -6.02 -25.66 12.27
C ALA A 347 -7.33 -25.22 11.59
N VAL A 348 -8.36 -24.91 12.38
CA VAL A 348 -9.65 -24.40 11.89
C VAL A 348 -9.47 -23.04 11.24
N SER A 349 -8.68 -22.15 11.85
CA SER A 349 -8.39 -20.83 11.26
C SER A 349 -7.69 -20.93 9.92
N ALA A 350 -6.66 -21.79 9.80
CA ALA A 350 -5.99 -22.04 8.53
C ALA A 350 -6.95 -22.58 7.47
N ALA A 351 -7.84 -23.52 7.84
CA ALA A 351 -8.85 -24.05 6.92
C ALA A 351 -9.85 -22.96 6.47
N ILE A 352 -10.35 -22.14 7.39
CA ILE A 352 -11.25 -21.02 7.06
C ILE A 352 -10.57 -20.05 6.10
N VAL A 353 -9.32 -19.66 6.38
CA VAL A 353 -8.58 -18.74 5.50
C VAL A 353 -8.42 -19.31 4.09
N LEU A 354 -8.12 -20.61 3.96
CA LEU A 354 -8.04 -21.27 2.66
C LEU A 354 -9.41 -21.26 1.95
N LEU A 355 -10.50 -21.59 2.65
CA LEU A 355 -11.86 -21.57 2.10
C LEU A 355 -12.27 -20.17 1.61
N LEU A 356 -11.86 -19.11 2.33
CA LEU A 356 -12.16 -17.72 2.00
C LEU A 356 -11.28 -17.13 0.89
N SER A 357 -10.08 -17.68 0.67
CA SER A 357 -9.12 -17.15 -0.30
C SER A 357 -9.19 -17.86 -1.64
N PHE A 358 -9.50 -19.15 -1.63
CA PHE A 358 -9.64 -19.96 -2.84
C PHE A 358 -11.01 -19.82 -3.47
N ASP A 359 -11.06 -20.10 -4.78
CA ASP A 359 -12.29 -20.19 -5.56
C ASP A 359 -13.11 -21.44 -5.18
N THR A 360 -13.69 -21.40 -3.98
CA THR A 360 -14.54 -22.44 -3.40
C THR A 360 -16.00 -21.97 -3.33
N LEU A 361 -16.94 -22.92 -3.19
CA LEU A 361 -18.35 -22.59 -3.00
C LEU A 361 -18.57 -21.66 -1.79
N VAL A 362 -17.86 -21.91 -0.68
CA VAL A 362 -17.94 -21.09 0.54
C VAL A 362 -17.43 -19.67 0.28
N GLY A 363 -16.28 -19.54 -0.39
CA GLY A 363 -15.77 -18.25 -0.82
C GLY A 363 -16.81 -17.50 -1.64
N ARG A 364 -17.29 -18.10 -2.74
CA ARG A 364 -18.30 -17.48 -3.62
C ARG A 364 -19.55 -17.00 -2.87
N ILE A 365 -20.09 -17.79 -1.94
CA ILE A 365 -21.27 -17.43 -1.14
C ILE A 365 -21.00 -16.25 -0.22
N ILE A 366 -19.88 -16.27 0.51
CA ILE A 366 -19.56 -15.22 1.48
C ILE A 366 -19.42 -13.87 0.78
N TYR A 367 -18.84 -13.87 -0.42
CA TYR A 367 -18.65 -12.65 -1.19
C TYR A 367 -19.89 -12.23 -2.00
N SER A 368 -20.86 -13.12 -2.24
CA SER A 368 -22.14 -12.74 -2.85
C SER A 368 -23.02 -11.86 -1.96
N PHE A 369 -22.77 -11.81 -0.64
CA PHE A 369 -23.51 -10.94 0.28
C PHE A 369 -23.21 -9.43 0.10
N GLN A 370 -22.22 -9.05 -0.71
CA GLN A 370 -21.89 -7.66 -1.07
C GLN A 370 -21.71 -6.66 0.10
N SER A 371 -21.37 -7.15 1.30
CA SER A 371 -21.13 -6.27 2.46
C SER A 371 -20.04 -5.22 2.16
N PRO A 372 -20.19 -3.93 2.54
CA PRO A 372 -19.30 -2.84 2.13
C PRO A 372 -17.79 -3.08 2.35
N PHE A 373 -17.42 -3.76 3.44
CA PHE A 373 -16.02 -4.07 3.75
C PHE A 373 -15.49 -5.27 2.97
N ILE A 374 -16.35 -6.26 2.72
CA ILE A 374 -16.00 -7.51 2.05
C ILE A 374 -15.93 -7.30 0.53
N SER A 375 -16.89 -6.55 -0.02
CA SER A 375 -17.02 -6.29 -1.46
C SER A 375 -15.98 -5.32 -2.02
N THR A 376 -15.26 -4.61 -1.15
CA THR A 376 -14.16 -3.70 -1.53
C THR A 376 -12.77 -4.26 -1.22
N ALA A 377 -12.70 -5.45 -0.61
CA ALA A 377 -11.48 -6.11 -0.15
C ALA A 377 -10.91 -7.07 -1.20
N VAL A 378 -9.57 -7.24 -1.20
CA VAL A 378 -8.87 -8.25 -1.99
C VAL A 378 -8.74 -9.54 -1.14
N PRO A 379 -9.41 -10.66 -1.49
CA PRO A 379 -9.55 -11.85 -0.62
C PRO A 379 -8.24 -12.45 -0.16
N THR A 380 -7.28 -12.55 -1.08
CA THR A 380 -5.95 -13.14 -0.88
C THR A 380 -5.16 -12.48 0.25
N ARG A 381 -5.49 -11.23 0.61
CA ARG A 381 -4.79 -10.52 1.68
C ARG A 381 -5.01 -11.11 3.06
N ILE A 382 -6.00 -11.99 3.24
CA ILE A 382 -6.18 -12.73 4.49
C ILE A 382 -5.16 -13.87 4.65
N MET A 383 -4.40 -14.23 3.60
CA MET A 383 -3.45 -15.35 3.61
C MET A 383 -2.29 -15.20 4.62
N PHE A 384 -1.99 -13.99 5.11
CA PHE A 384 -1.03 -13.85 6.23
C PHE A 384 -1.50 -14.58 7.49
N LEU A 385 -2.82 -14.68 7.73
CA LEU A 385 -3.37 -15.45 8.85
C LEU A 385 -3.18 -16.96 8.66
N PHE A 386 -3.18 -17.45 7.42
CA PHE A 386 -2.77 -18.81 7.11
C PHE A 386 -1.28 -19.00 7.40
N GLY A 387 -0.43 -18.08 6.92
CA GLY A 387 1.02 -18.10 7.21
C GLY A 387 1.32 -18.13 8.71
N PHE A 388 0.62 -17.31 9.50
CA PHE A 388 0.73 -17.30 10.96
C PHE A 388 0.26 -18.61 11.58
N SER A 389 -0.96 -19.06 11.23
CA SER A 389 -1.56 -20.27 11.80
C SER A 389 -0.74 -21.51 11.46
N ALA A 390 -0.30 -21.65 10.21
CA ALA A 390 0.53 -22.76 9.77
C ALA A 390 1.91 -22.76 10.45
N SER A 391 2.50 -21.59 10.69
CA SER A 391 3.73 -21.46 11.48
C SER A 391 3.55 -21.91 12.94
N MET A 392 2.41 -21.63 13.56
CA MET A 392 2.07 -22.15 14.89
C MET A 392 1.86 -23.67 14.87
N LEU A 393 1.12 -24.20 13.88
CA LEU A 393 0.88 -25.64 13.71
C LEU A 393 2.20 -26.42 13.52
N ALA A 394 3.13 -25.90 12.73
CA ALA A 394 4.46 -26.48 12.57
C ALA A 394 5.24 -26.50 13.89
N GLY A 395 5.08 -25.46 14.73
CA GLY A 395 5.59 -25.40 16.11
C GLY A 395 5.04 -26.49 17.03
N PHE A 396 3.73 -26.75 16.97
CA PHE A 396 3.13 -27.89 17.68
C PHE A 396 3.65 -29.22 17.15
N GLY A 397 3.82 -29.35 15.82
CA GLY A 397 4.35 -30.57 15.20
C GLY A 397 5.77 -30.92 15.64
N ILE A 398 6.69 -29.97 15.59
CA ILE A 398 8.08 -30.17 16.05
C ILE A 398 8.14 -30.43 17.56
N GLU A 399 7.24 -29.83 18.34
CA GLU A 399 7.11 -30.07 19.78
C GLU A 399 6.67 -31.52 20.05
N SER A 400 5.61 -31.99 19.39
CA SER A 400 5.12 -33.37 19.50
C SER A 400 6.17 -34.38 19.06
N PHE A 401 6.88 -34.12 17.96
CA PHE A 401 7.95 -35.00 17.44
C PHE A 401 9.14 -35.07 18.40
N THR A 402 9.53 -33.92 18.97
CA THR A 402 10.67 -33.88 19.90
C THR A 402 10.36 -34.61 21.19
N LYS A 403 9.15 -34.43 21.75
CA LYS A 403 8.72 -35.04 23.02
C LYS A 403 8.43 -36.54 22.92
N ASN A 404 7.64 -36.96 21.93
CA ASN A 404 7.22 -38.36 21.79
C ASN A 404 7.18 -38.75 20.30
N PRO A 405 8.35 -39.09 19.72
CA PRO A 405 8.46 -39.45 18.30
C PRO A 405 7.81 -40.81 18.03
N GLU A 406 6.96 -40.90 17.01
CA GLU A 406 6.33 -42.16 16.59
C GLU A 406 6.62 -42.45 15.11
N LYS A 407 7.37 -43.54 14.84
CA LYS A 407 7.81 -43.91 13.49
C LYS A 407 6.64 -44.18 12.54
N LYS A 408 5.58 -44.86 13.02
CA LYS A 408 4.40 -45.17 12.20
C LYS A 408 3.68 -43.89 11.72
N ILE A 409 3.51 -42.91 12.60
CA ILE A 409 2.88 -41.62 12.26
C ILE A 409 3.78 -40.82 11.32
N PHE A 410 5.09 -40.81 11.58
CA PHE A 410 6.06 -40.17 10.69
C PHE A 410 5.99 -40.75 9.27
N VAL A 411 6.00 -42.08 9.12
CA VAL A 411 5.88 -42.77 7.82
C VAL A 411 4.58 -42.40 7.10
N LYS A 412 3.45 -42.28 7.82
CA LYS A 412 2.19 -41.77 7.23
C LYS A 412 2.34 -40.34 6.71
N ALA A 413 2.93 -39.45 7.49
CA ALA A 413 3.09 -38.05 7.12
C ALA A 413 3.96 -37.87 5.86
N ILE A 414 5.11 -38.56 5.80
CA ILE A 414 5.96 -38.53 4.60
C ILE A 414 5.33 -39.28 3.43
N GLY A 415 4.55 -40.33 3.66
CA GLY A 415 3.84 -41.06 2.62
C GLY A 415 2.83 -40.18 1.90
N ILE A 416 2.05 -39.38 2.65
CA ILE A 416 1.10 -38.42 2.07
C ILE A 416 1.82 -37.41 1.17
N LEU A 417 2.87 -36.75 1.66
CA LEU A 417 3.62 -35.77 0.86
C LEU A 417 4.37 -36.43 -0.31
N GLY A 418 4.93 -37.62 -0.09
CA GLY A 418 5.63 -38.40 -1.11
C GLY A 418 4.71 -38.77 -2.26
N CYS A 419 3.48 -39.23 -1.99
CA CYS A 419 2.48 -39.49 -3.02
C CYS A 419 2.16 -38.23 -3.83
N VAL A 420 2.07 -37.06 -3.20
CA VAL A 420 1.84 -35.79 -3.92
C VAL A 420 3.03 -35.44 -4.81
N TYR A 421 4.26 -35.56 -4.33
CA TYR A 421 5.44 -35.31 -5.17
C TYR A 421 5.56 -36.30 -6.32
N LEU A 422 5.30 -37.59 -6.09
CA LEU A 422 5.28 -38.61 -7.14
C LEU A 422 4.23 -38.28 -8.20
N PHE A 423 3.03 -37.87 -7.78
CA PHE A 423 1.99 -37.41 -8.69
C PHE A 423 2.43 -36.18 -9.49
N LEU A 424 3.03 -35.17 -8.85
CA LEU A 424 3.50 -33.97 -9.53
C LEU A 424 4.60 -34.28 -10.55
N TRP A 425 5.56 -35.13 -10.21
CA TRP A 425 6.60 -35.60 -11.14
C TRP A 425 6.00 -36.37 -12.32
N ALA A 426 5.11 -37.32 -12.05
CA ALA A 426 4.39 -38.04 -13.09
C ALA A 426 3.61 -37.08 -14.00
N PHE A 427 2.89 -36.12 -13.43
CA PHE A 427 2.12 -35.12 -14.16
C PHE A 427 2.99 -34.28 -15.09
N VAL A 428 4.11 -33.72 -14.61
CA VAL A 428 4.95 -32.84 -15.44
C VAL A 428 5.75 -33.56 -16.53
N PHE A 429 5.90 -34.89 -16.43
CA PHE A 429 6.53 -35.72 -17.48
C PHE A 429 5.51 -36.32 -18.45
N ILE A 430 4.36 -36.77 -17.96
CA ILE A 430 3.35 -37.49 -18.75
C ILE A 430 2.40 -36.53 -19.46
N ALA A 431 1.94 -35.44 -18.81
CA ALA A 431 0.97 -34.54 -19.42
C ALA A 431 1.43 -33.93 -20.76
N PRO A 432 2.71 -33.54 -20.96
CA PRO A 432 3.22 -33.09 -22.26
C PRO A 432 3.20 -34.11 -23.38
N ILE A 433 3.08 -35.40 -23.06
CA ILE A 433 3.05 -36.50 -24.04
C ILE A 433 1.60 -36.82 -24.43
N ILE A 434 0.68 -36.74 -23.47
CA ILE A 434 -0.71 -37.20 -23.64
C ILE A 434 -1.64 -36.08 -24.15
N VAL A 435 -1.34 -34.82 -23.85
CA VAL A 435 -2.26 -33.71 -24.08
C VAL A 435 -1.56 -32.56 -24.81
N ASN A 436 -2.29 -31.88 -25.71
CA ASN A 436 -1.76 -30.80 -26.54
C ASN A 436 -2.48 -29.45 -26.30
N PHE A 437 -2.43 -28.95 -25.06
CA PHE A 437 -2.88 -27.58 -24.74
C PHE A 437 -1.70 -26.59 -24.73
N PRO A 438 -1.88 -25.32 -25.14
CA PRO A 438 -0.79 -24.34 -25.21
C PRO A 438 0.02 -24.17 -23.92
N TRP A 439 -0.65 -24.21 -22.76
CA TRP A 439 0.00 -24.01 -21.46
C TRP A 439 0.93 -25.17 -21.05
N ILE A 440 0.83 -26.34 -21.68
CA ILE A 440 1.60 -27.54 -21.33
C ILE A 440 3.09 -27.36 -21.59
N GLN A 441 3.47 -26.55 -22.58
CA GLN A 441 4.87 -26.23 -22.86
C GLN A 441 5.56 -25.59 -21.63
N ASN A 442 4.80 -24.82 -20.84
CA ASN A 442 5.31 -24.19 -19.62
C ASN A 442 5.64 -25.19 -18.50
N LEU A 443 5.18 -26.45 -18.58
CA LEU A 443 5.54 -27.49 -17.59
C LEU A 443 7.04 -27.80 -17.55
N GLN A 444 7.82 -27.39 -18.55
CA GLN A 444 9.29 -27.40 -18.47
C GLN A 444 9.80 -26.55 -17.29
N ILE A 445 9.18 -25.39 -17.05
CA ILE A 445 9.56 -24.54 -15.93
C ILE A 445 9.07 -25.15 -14.61
N SER A 446 7.89 -25.80 -14.59
CA SER A 446 7.42 -26.56 -13.42
C SER A 446 8.38 -27.69 -13.05
N ARG A 447 8.88 -28.44 -14.05
CA ARG A 447 9.91 -29.50 -13.87
C ARG A 447 11.14 -28.94 -13.17
N ARG A 448 11.69 -27.83 -13.67
CA ARG A 448 12.84 -27.18 -13.05
C ARG A 448 12.55 -26.75 -11.61
N ASN A 449 11.38 -26.16 -11.37
CA ASN A 449 11.02 -25.62 -10.05
C ASN A 449 10.59 -26.71 -9.04
N LEU A 450 10.34 -27.96 -9.48
CA LEU A 450 10.09 -29.12 -8.62
C LEU A 450 11.38 -29.69 -7.98
N ILE A 451 12.54 -29.48 -8.59
CA ILE A 451 13.82 -30.11 -8.18
C ILE A 451 14.18 -29.75 -6.74
N LEU A 452 14.24 -28.46 -6.43
CA LEU A 452 14.67 -27.99 -5.11
C LEU A 452 13.71 -28.44 -3.99
N PRO A 453 12.38 -28.24 -4.12
CA PRO A 453 11.40 -28.77 -3.18
C PRO A 453 11.53 -30.28 -2.92
N THR A 454 11.64 -31.07 -3.99
CA THR A 454 11.79 -32.53 -3.89
C THR A 454 13.09 -32.91 -3.19
N GLY A 455 14.19 -32.21 -3.48
CA GLY A 455 15.49 -32.42 -2.82
C GLY A 455 15.43 -32.15 -1.32
N ILE A 456 14.85 -31.01 -0.93
CA ILE A 456 14.66 -30.64 0.49
C ILE A 456 13.78 -31.67 1.20
N PHE A 457 12.68 -32.10 0.57
CA PHE A 457 11.81 -33.15 1.09
C PHE A 457 12.57 -34.45 1.34
N SER A 458 13.33 -34.92 0.35
CA SER A 458 14.11 -36.16 0.44
C SER A 458 15.18 -36.12 1.52
N VAL A 459 15.93 -35.01 1.63
CA VAL A 459 16.94 -34.81 2.68
C VAL A 459 16.29 -34.76 4.06
N ALA A 460 15.16 -34.04 4.20
CA ALA A 460 14.44 -33.95 5.46
C ALA A 460 13.88 -35.31 5.90
N MET A 461 13.32 -36.07 4.97
CA MET A 461 12.83 -37.43 5.19
C MET A 461 13.95 -38.35 5.69
N GLY A 462 15.10 -38.37 5.01
CA GLY A 462 16.27 -39.16 5.41
C GLY A 462 16.79 -38.79 6.79
N ALA A 463 16.96 -37.48 7.06
CA ALA A 463 17.42 -36.98 8.35
C ALA A 463 16.46 -37.35 9.49
N LEU A 464 15.14 -37.20 9.28
CA LEU A 464 14.13 -37.59 10.27
C LEU A 464 14.10 -39.11 10.48
N PHE A 465 14.30 -39.92 9.45
CA PHE A 465 14.40 -41.38 9.58
C PHE A 465 15.63 -41.81 10.40
N ILE A 466 16.78 -41.18 10.19
CA ILE A 466 18.00 -41.39 10.99
C ILE A 466 17.73 -41.04 12.47
N SER A 467 16.94 -39.99 12.74
CA SER A 467 16.63 -39.57 14.11
C SER A 467 15.91 -40.64 14.95
N PHE A 468 15.21 -41.59 14.33
CA PHE A 468 14.60 -42.73 15.00
C PHE A 468 15.60 -43.82 15.41
N HIS A 469 16.72 -43.96 14.69
CA HIS A 469 17.71 -45.01 14.93
C HIS A 469 18.90 -44.50 15.74
N ALA A 470 19.22 -43.20 15.64
CA ALA A 470 20.36 -42.57 16.29
C ALA A 470 19.93 -41.44 17.24
N ASN A 471 19.28 -41.79 18.35
CA ASN A 471 18.71 -40.83 19.31
C ASN A 471 19.74 -39.82 19.86
N LYS A 472 21.02 -40.23 19.97
CA LYS A 472 22.14 -39.35 20.36
C LYS A 472 22.24 -38.09 19.47
N TYR A 473 21.92 -38.21 18.18
CA TYR A 473 22.02 -37.11 17.21
C TYR A 473 20.69 -36.38 16.97
N LYS A 474 19.59 -36.80 17.58
CA LYS A 474 18.25 -36.22 17.37
C LYS A 474 18.23 -34.69 17.55
N LYS A 475 18.93 -34.16 18.55
CA LYS A 475 19.04 -32.71 18.78
C LYS A 475 19.72 -31.99 17.62
N LEU A 476 20.81 -32.55 17.09
CA LEU A 476 21.55 -31.97 15.96
C LEU A 476 20.73 -32.06 14.68
N ILE A 477 20.04 -33.18 14.44
CA ILE A 477 19.14 -33.35 13.29
C ILE A 477 18.03 -32.28 13.31
N ILE A 478 17.40 -32.04 14.45
CA ILE A 478 16.36 -31.00 14.55
C ILE A 478 16.92 -29.60 14.27
N ILE A 479 18.13 -29.29 14.75
CA ILE A 479 18.79 -28.00 14.44
C ILE A 479 19.09 -27.92 12.94
N PHE A 480 19.61 -28.99 12.34
CA PHE A 480 19.86 -29.08 10.90
C PHE A 480 18.58 -28.84 10.09
N LEU A 481 17.45 -29.45 10.47
CA LEU A 481 16.17 -29.24 9.79
C LEU A 481 15.64 -27.82 9.91
N ILE A 482 15.85 -27.17 11.06
CA ILE A 482 15.52 -25.74 11.23
C ILE A 482 16.38 -24.91 10.27
N ILE A 483 17.70 -25.16 10.21
CA ILE A 483 18.61 -24.47 9.29
C ILE A 483 18.21 -24.72 7.83
N LEU A 484 17.91 -25.97 7.46
CA LEU A 484 17.49 -26.33 6.11
C LEU A 484 16.17 -25.64 5.72
N SER A 485 15.22 -25.53 6.65
CA SER A 485 13.98 -24.77 6.44
C SER A 485 14.24 -23.27 6.28
N LEU A 486 15.26 -22.73 6.93
CA LEU A 486 15.66 -21.33 6.74
C LEU A 486 16.37 -21.13 5.40
N MET A 487 17.20 -22.06 4.96
CA MET A 487 17.87 -22.01 3.66
C MET A 487 16.85 -22.05 2.50
N ASP A 488 15.80 -22.85 2.66
CA ASP A 488 14.65 -22.91 1.76
C ASP A 488 13.96 -21.53 1.60
N LEU A 489 13.57 -20.94 2.73
CA LEU A 489 12.94 -19.62 2.77
C LEU A 489 13.91 -18.50 2.34
N PHE A 490 15.20 -18.63 2.62
CA PHE A 490 16.26 -17.69 2.22
C PHE A 490 16.45 -17.70 0.70
N TYR A 491 16.45 -18.87 0.07
CA TYR A 491 16.47 -18.99 -1.38
C TYR A 491 15.26 -18.29 -2.01
N PHE A 492 14.06 -18.53 -1.46
CA PHE A 492 12.85 -17.86 -1.91
C PHE A 492 12.92 -16.34 -1.74
N PHE A 493 13.33 -15.86 -0.56
CA PHE A 493 13.54 -14.44 -0.26
C PHE A 493 14.48 -13.77 -1.26
N HIS A 494 15.67 -14.32 -1.47
CA HIS A 494 16.62 -13.70 -2.40
C HIS A 494 16.20 -13.77 -3.86
N LYS A 495 15.36 -14.74 -4.23
CA LYS A 495 14.82 -14.81 -5.58
C LYS A 495 13.87 -13.64 -5.85
N ILE A 496 12.97 -13.33 -4.93
CA ILE A 496 11.89 -12.35 -5.18
C ILE A 496 12.17 -10.94 -4.65
N THR A 497 12.81 -10.78 -3.50
CA THR A 497 12.97 -9.46 -2.85
C THR A 497 14.08 -8.63 -3.51
N PRO A 498 13.79 -7.44 -4.05
CA PRO A 498 14.80 -6.64 -4.74
C PRO A 498 15.76 -5.97 -3.76
N PHE A 499 16.98 -5.73 -4.25
CA PHE A 499 18.01 -4.98 -3.54
C PHE A 499 18.75 -4.12 -4.55
N ALA A 500 18.60 -2.81 -4.44
CA ALA A 500 19.16 -1.85 -5.37
C ALA A 500 20.34 -1.08 -4.74
N PRO A 501 21.32 -0.61 -5.54
CA PRO A 501 22.28 0.38 -5.09
C PRO A 501 21.55 1.68 -4.69
N LYS A 502 22.12 2.47 -3.77
CA LYS A 502 21.46 3.69 -3.25
C LYS A 502 21.24 4.72 -4.36
N GLU A 503 22.09 4.71 -5.38
CA GLU A 503 22.04 5.55 -6.56
C GLU A 503 20.81 5.28 -7.42
N ALA A 504 20.14 4.12 -7.25
CA ALA A 504 18.90 3.78 -7.96
C ALA A 504 17.65 4.36 -7.29
N VAL A 505 17.78 5.06 -6.16
CA VAL A 505 16.66 5.71 -5.46
C VAL A 505 16.41 7.07 -6.10
N TYR A 506 15.44 7.12 -7.03
CA TYR A 506 15.04 8.34 -7.75
C TYR A 506 16.25 9.14 -8.27
N PRO A 507 17.06 8.54 -9.16
CA PRO A 507 18.24 9.21 -9.68
C PRO A 507 17.85 10.48 -10.46
N ASN A 508 18.68 11.51 -10.38
CA ASN A 508 18.44 12.73 -11.14
C ASN A 508 18.39 12.42 -12.64
N THR A 509 17.36 12.94 -13.31
CA THR A 509 17.25 12.90 -14.77
C THR A 509 17.20 14.32 -15.31
N GLU A 510 17.66 14.50 -16.55
CA GLU A 510 17.77 15.81 -17.16
C GLU A 510 16.40 16.42 -17.45
N VAL A 511 15.46 15.61 -17.94
CA VAL A 511 14.07 16.04 -18.18
C VAL A 511 13.36 16.49 -16.90
N LEU A 512 13.53 15.78 -15.77
CA LEU A 512 12.93 16.19 -14.50
C LEU A 512 13.64 17.42 -13.93
N SER A 513 14.96 17.52 -14.09
CA SER A 513 15.72 18.69 -13.62
C SER A 513 15.30 19.95 -14.37
N GLU A 514 15.14 19.85 -15.69
CA GLU A 514 14.66 20.95 -16.50
C GLU A 514 13.21 21.31 -16.16
N LEU A 515 12.35 20.31 -16.00
CA LEU A 515 10.96 20.56 -15.65
C LEU A 515 10.83 21.30 -14.31
N LYS A 516 11.57 20.89 -13.28
CA LYS A 516 11.61 21.63 -12.00
C LYS A 516 12.06 23.08 -12.14
N ARG A 517 12.98 23.35 -13.08
CA ARG A 517 13.53 24.70 -13.32
C ARG A 517 12.48 25.63 -13.94
N ILE A 518 11.68 25.13 -14.87
CA ILE A 518 10.74 25.94 -15.65
C ILE A 518 9.31 25.93 -15.09
N GLN A 519 8.93 24.86 -14.38
CA GLN A 519 7.53 24.60 -14.05
C GLN A 519 6.93 25.67 -13.14
N GLY A 520 7.70 26.16 -12.16
CA GLY A 520 7.16 27.04 -11.12
C GLY A 520 5.97 26.35 -10.43
N ILE A 521 4.80 26.99 -10.50
CA ILE A 521 3.54 26.38 -10.05
C ILE A 521 2.71 25.77 -11.18
N ASP A 522 3.04 25.97 -12.46
CA ASP A 522 2.20 25.44 -13.54
C ASP A 522 2.24 23.90 -13.57
N ARG A 523 1.36 23.25 -14.33
CA ARG A 523 1.33 21.79 -14.41
C ARG A 523 2.04 21.26 -15.64
N SER A 524 2.48 20.01 -15.51
CA SER A 524 3.05 19.23 -16.61
C SER A 524 2.23 17.99 -16.90
N TRP A 525 2.13 17.61 -18.17
CA TRP A 525 1.48 16.38 -18.60
C TRP A 525 2.21 15.69 -19.73
N GLY A 526 2.13 14.35 -19.76
CA GLY A 526 2.87 13.52 -20.69
C GLY A 526 2.05 13.09 -21.89
N TYR A 527 2.59 13.27 -23.09
CA TYR A 527 1.95 12.87 -24.34
C TYR A 527 2.54 11.57 -24.91
N GLY A 528 1.67 10.67 -25.38
CA GLY A 528 2.07 9.43 -26.03
C GLY A 528 3.00 8.58 -25.17
N SER A 529 4.23 8.34 -25.65
CA SER A 529 5.24 7.55 -24.93
C SER A 529 6.08 8.37 -23.93
N GLY A 530 5.91 9.70 -23.94
CA GLY A 530 6.54 10.59 -22.98
C GLY A 530 5.66 10.78 -21.76
N TYR A 531 5.72 9.85 -20.80
CA TYR A 531 4.98 9.95 -19.53
C TYR A 531 5.95 9.90 -18.32
N ILE A 532 5.54 10.52 -17.23
CA ILE A 532 6.14 10.34 -15.90
C ILE A 532 5.16 9.44 -15.17
N ASN A 533 5.61 8.27 -14.73
CA ASN A 533 4.72 7.38 -13.98
C ASN A 533 4.11 8.11 -12.78
N THR A 534 2.83 7.89 -12.54
CA THR A 534 2.10 8.71 -11.58
C THR A 534 2.65 8.58 -10.16
N ASN A 535 2.46 9.65 -9.39
CA ASN A 535 2.96 9.90 -8.03
C ASN A 535 4.48 10.03 -7.86
N LEU A 536 5.31 9.74 -8.87
CA LEU A 536 6.72 10.11 -8.81
C LEU A 536 6.89 11.62 -8.58
N GLN A 537 5.92 12.41 -9.07
CA GLN A 537 5.86 13.85 -8.94
C GLN A 537 5.77 14.34 -7.47
N THR A 538 5.19 13.56 -6.55
CA THR A 538 5.22 13.87 -5.10
C THR A 538 6.65 13.96 -4.58
N TYR A 539 7.49 12.99 -4.96
CA TYR A 539 8.89 12.93 -4.54
C TYR A 539 9.71 14.01 -5.26
N GLU A 540 9.49 14.16 -6.57
CA GLU A 540 10.20 15.13 -7.40
C GLU A 540 9.78 16.59 -7.14
N LYS A 541 8.65 16.82 -6.45
CA LYS A 541 8.02 18.13 -6.21
C LYS A 541 7.62 18.84 -7.51
N ILE A 542 7.03 18.08 -8.42
CA ILE A 542 6.53 18.55 -9.70
C ILE A 542 5.01 18.53 -9.64
N PHE A 543 4.34 19.52 -10.23
CA PHE A 543 2.87 19.59 -10.23
C PHE A 543 2.29 18.79 -11.39
N SER A 544 1.43 17.83 -11.06
CA SER A 544 0.79 16.92 -12.01
C SER A 544 -0.71 16.87 -11.81
N THR A 545 -1.41 16.67 -12.93
CA THR A 545 -2.83 16.33 -12.95
C THR A 545 -3.08 14.85 -12.71
N ASP A 546 -2.07 14.01 -12.97
CA ASP A 546 -2.18 12.56 -12.83
C ASP A 546 -1.83 12.11 -11.40
N GLY A 547 -2.27 10.92 -11.02
CA GLY A 547 -1.94 10.33 -9.73
C GLY A 547 -2.32 8.85 -9.64
N TYR A 548 -1.93 8.23 -8.53
CA TYR A 548 -2.28 6.87 -8.15
C TYR A 548 -2.70 6.83 -6.68
N ASN A 549 -3.97 6.61 -6.39
CA ASN A 549 -4.46 6.43 -5.03
C ASN A 549 -5.85 5.78 -5.03
N ALA A 550 -6.06 4.82 -4.14
CA ALA A 550 -7.33 4.12 -4.00
C ALA A 550 -8.50 5.01 -3.52
N LEU A 551 -8.21 6.19 -2.94
CA LEU A 551 -9.18 7.13 -2.39
C LEU A 551 -9.11 8.52 -3.05
N HIS A 552 -8.82 8.59 -4.35
CA HIS A 552 -8.89 9.86 -5.09
C HIS A 552 -10.35 10.36 -5.23
N LEU A 553 -10.52 11.68 -5.38
CA LEU A 553 -11.83 12.33 -5.51
C LEU A 553 -12.56 11.86 -6.78
N LYS A 554 -13.81 11.40 -6.62
CA LYS A 554 -14.61 10.86 -7.72
C LYS A 554 -14.81 11.87 -8.85
N ARG A 555 -15.16 13.10 -8.49
CA ARG A 555 -15.44 14.18 -9.46
C ARG A 555 -14.22 14.52 -10.30
N TYR A 556 -13.05 14.53 -9.67
CA TYR A 556 -11.82 14.74 -10.40
C TYR A 556 -11.54 13.60 -11.41
N GLY A 557 -11.80 12.35 -11.03
CA GLY A 557 -11.76 11.22 -11.96
C GLY A 557 -12.78 11.33 -13.11
N GLU A 558 -14.00 11.81 -12.84
CA GLU A 558 -15.05 12.03 -13.84
C GLU A 558 -14.64 13.09 -14.88
N ILE A 559 -14.07 14.24 -14.48
CA ILE A 559 -13.60 15.27 -15.44
C ILE A 559 -12.35 14.83 -16.21
N LEU A 560 -11.42 14.09 -15.60
CA LEU A 560 -10.28 13.55 -16.35
C LEU A 560 -10.75 12.56 -17.42
N SER A 561 -11.77 11.74 -17.11
CA SER A 561 -12.32 10.76 -18.06
C SER A 561 -12.99 11.38 -19.29
N SER A 562 -13.48 12.62 -19.19
CA SER A 562 -14.17 13.32 -20.28
C SER A 562 -13.24 13.98 -21.30
N SER A 563 -11.92 13.98 -21.04
CA SER A 563 -10.88 14.45 -21.96
C SER A 563 -10.88 13.78 -23.33
N ARG A 564 -11.50 12.61 -23.47
CA ARG A 564 -11.53 11.85 -24.72
C ARG A 564 -12.58 12.37 -25.71
N ASP A 565 -13.80 12.56 -25.25
CA ASP A 565 -15.00 12.75 -26.10
C ASP A 565 -16.02 13.75 -25.51
N GLY A 566 -15.63 14.48 -24.48
CA GLY A 566 -16.47 15.47 -23.81
C GLY A 566 -17.57 14.87 -22.94
N LYS A 567 -17.49 13.57 -22.57
CA LYS A 567 -18.52 12.90 -21.75
C LYS A 567 -17.92 12.22 -20.53
N ILE A 568 -18.67 12.23 -19.42
CA ILE A 568 -18.28 11.46 -18.23
C ILE A 568 -18.35 9.97 -18.57
N ALA A 569 -17.25 9.24 -18.35
CA ALA A 569 -17.23 7.81 -18.59
C ALA A 569 -18.21 7.06 -17.66
N ASN A 570 -18.85 6.00 -18.18
CA ASN A 570 -19.73 5.14 -17.37
C ASN A 570 -19.02 4.48 -16.18
N SER A 571 -17.70 4.31 -16.30
CA SER A 571 -16.83 3.77 -15.26
C SER A 571 -15.52 4.52 -15.26
N ILE A 572 -15.08 4.97 -14.09
CA ILE A 572 -13.79 5.60 -13.89
C ILE A 572 -12.82 4.61 -13.22
N PRO A 573 -11.50 4.70 -13.48
CA PRO A 573 -10.51 3.86 -12.81
C PRO A 573 -10.61 3.97 -11.28
N ARG A 574 -10.43 2.86 -10.56
CA ARG A 574 -10.49 2.85 -9.09
C ARG A 574 -9.28 3.50 -8.41
N SER A 575 -8.15 3.63 -9.10
CA SER A 575 -6.88 4.05 -8.50
C SER A 575 -6.06 5.02 -9.35
N ASP A 576 -6.12 4.91 -10.67
CA ASP A 576 -5.28 5.67 -11.62
C ASP A 576 -6.14 6.54 -12.56
N PRO A 577 -6.93 7.51 -12.05
CA PRO A 577 -7.57 8.46 -12.96
C PRO A 577 -6.45 9.30 -13.61
N MET A 578 -6.47 9.35 -14.93
CA MET A 578 -5.52 10.11 -15.74
C MET A 578 -6.31 10.79 -16.85
N ILE A 579 -5.76 11.86 -17.41
CA ILE A 579 -6.22 12.36 -18.70
C ILE A 579 -6.15 11.19 -19.69
N ALA A 580 -7.23 10.92 -20.41
CA ALA A 580 -7.34 9.78 -21.31
C ALA A 580 -6.13 9.78 -22.27
N SER A 581 -5.43 8.66 -22.43
CA SER A 581 -4.19 8.66 -23.22
C SER A 581 -4.44 9.09 -24.67
N GLY A 582 -3.52 9.90 -25.19
CA GLY A 582 -3.49 10.34 -26.59
C GLY A 582 -2.37 9.67 -27.35
N TYR A 583 -2.59 9.30 -28.61
CA TYR A 583 -1.60 8.66 -29.47
C TYR A 583 -1.73 9.10 -30.92
N GLY A 584 -0.59 9.11 -31.62
CA GLY A 584 -0.52 9.46 -33.04
C GLY A 584 -0.45 10.97 -33.27
N VAL A 585 -0.13 11.35 -34.50
CA VAL A 585 0.14 12.75 -34.87
C VAL A 585 -1.11 13.63 -34.93
N ASN A 586 -2.30 13.04 -35.00
CA ASN A 586 -3.56 13.80 -35.14
C ASN A 586 -4.30 14.00 -33.81
N ASP A 587 -4.09 13.16 -32.79
CA ASP A 587 -4.95 13.19 -31.58
C ASP A 587 -4.82 14.51 -30.83
N LEU A 588 -3.62 14.98 -30.48
CA LEU A 588 -3.51 16.25 -29.75
C LEU A 588 -3.92 17.45 -30.61
N ARG A 589 -3.77 17.35 -31.93
CA ARG A 589 -4.09 18.41 -32.90
C ARG A 589 -5.59 18.57 -33.14
N GLU A 590 -6.33 17.47 -33.20
CA GLU A 590 -7.74 17.45 -33.55
C GLU A 590 -8.67 17.32 -32.33
N ASN A 591 -8.19 16.76 -31.21
CA ASN A 591 -9.00 16.55 -30.02
C ASN A 591 -9.16 17.84 -29.20
N LYS A 592 -10.16 18.64 -29.58
CA LYS A 592 -10.51 19.89 -28.89
C LYS A 592 -10.90 19.70 -27.42
N TYR A 593 -11.54 18.57 -27.06
CA TYR A 593 -11.88 18.27 -25.66
C TYR A 593 -10.62 18.16 -24.80
N ARG A 594 -9.62 17.44 -25.30
CA ARG A 594 -8.33 17.30 -24.64
C ARG A 594 -7.65 18.65 -24.51
N GLN A 595 -7.46 19.38 -25.61
CA GLN A 595 -6.80 20.71 -25.61
C GLN A 595 -7.42 21.63 -24.55
N ARG A 596 -8.74 21.73 -24.57
CA ARG A 596 -9.50 22.59 -23.67
C ARG A 596 -9.43 22.16 -22.21
N LEU A 597 -9.36 20.86 -21.92
CA LEU A 597 -9.10 20.38 -20.56
C LEU A 597 -7.66 20.67 -20.12
N LEU A 598 -6.67 20.51 -21.00
CA LEU A 598 -5.27 20.87 -20.70
C LEU A 598 -5.18 22.35 -20.30
N ASP A 599 -5.90 23.21 -21.01
CA ASP A 599 -5.95 24.65 -20.73
C ASP A 599 -6.59 24.94 -19.37
N LEU A 600 -7.76 24.37 -19.07
CA LEU A 600 -8.46 24.52 -17.78
C LEU A 600 -7.62 24.02 -16.59
N LEU A 601 -6.88 22.93 -16.79
CA LEU A 601 -6.00 22.34 -15.78
C LEU A 601 -4.68 23.10 -15.60
N GLY A 602 -4.45 24.18 -16.37
CA GLY A 602 -3.20 24.93 -16.33
C GLY A 602 -1.97 24.08 -16.66
N ILE A 603 -2.13 23.15 -17.61
CA ILE A 603 -1.02 22.34 -18.13
C ILE A 603 -0.26 23.20 -19.13
N LYS A 604 0.76 23.88 -18.61
CA LYS A 604 1.66 24.72 -19.39
C LYS A 604 2.75 23.93 -20.08
N TYR A 605 3.18 22.79 -19.51
CA TYR A 605 4.29 22.01 -20.05
C TYR A 605 3.82 20.63 -20.50
N ILE A 606 4.00 20.32 -21.77
CA ILE A 606 3.71 19.00 -22.33
C ILE A 606 5.02 18.34 -22.72
N PHE A 607 5.25 17.14 -22.21
CA PHE A 607 6.45 16.40 -22.52
C PHE A 607 6.16 15.24 -23.46
N ASN A 608 7.06 15.06 -24.42
CA ASN A 608 6.98 14.02 -25.43
C ASN A 608 8.28 13.20 -25.40
N LYS A 609 8.18 11.93 -25.76
CA LYS A 609 9.34 11.06 -25.95
C LYS A 609 9.44 10.70 -27.44
N VAL A 610 10.56 11.07 -28.04
CA VAL A 610 10.86 10.89 -29.45
C VAL A 610 11.82 9.73 -29.64
N ASP A 611 11.64 8.96 -30.71
CA ASP A 611 12.59 7.90 -31.06
C ASP A 611 13.87 8.55 -31.63
N PRO A 612 15.03 8.35 -31.00
CA PRO A 612 16.30 8.93 -31.44
C PRO A 612 16.68 8.59 -32.88
N LEU A 613 16.18 7.46 -33.42
CA LEU A 613 16.53 6.95 -34.75
C LEU A 613 15.68 7.57 -35.87
N THR A 614 14.46 8.02 -35.56
CA THR A 614 13.52 8.54 -36.57
C THR A 614 13.45 10.05 -36.57
N TRP A 615 13.53 10.68 -35.39
CA TRP A 615 13.38 12.13 -35.25
C TRP A 615 14.68 12.75 -34.74
N ALA A 616 15.59 13.03 -35.66
CA ALA A 616 16.74 13.90 -35.42
C ALA A 616 16.24 15.28 -34.95
N GLU A 617 16.72 15.74 -33.79
CA GLU A 617 16.74 17.13 -33.24
C GLU A 617 15.75 18.18 -33.80
N LYS A 618 14.51 17.81 -34.12
CA LYS A 618 13.50 18.71 -34.70
C LYS A 618 12.22 18.64 -33.89
N ALA A 619 11.55 19.78 -33.78
CA ALA A 619 10.22 19.88 -33.20
C ALA A 619 9.22 19.01 -33.99
N ASP A 620 8.40 18.24 -33.28
CA ASP A 620 7.29 17.47 -33.83
C ASP A 620 6.09 18.40 -34.05
N ASN A 621 6.19 19.24 -35.08
CA ASN A 621 5.13 20.17 -35.46
C ASN A 621 3.90 19.48 -36.10
N GLN A 622 3.96 18.16 -36.32
CA GLN A 622 2.82 17.40 -36.82
C GLN A 622 1.83 17.15 -35.68
N THR A 623 2.33 16.62 -34.57
CA THR A 623 1.57 16.39 -33.33
C THR A 623 1.29 17.69 -32.58
N PHE A 624 2.31 18.54 -32.45
CA PHE A 624 2.26 19.77 -31.66
C PHE A 624 2.14 20.97 -32.60
N ASP A 625 0.92 21.44 -32.85
CA ASP A 625 0.69 22.63 -33.67
C ASP A 625 1.48 23.82 -33.09
N SER A 626 2.43 24.36 -33.87
CA SER A 626 3.32 25.44 -33.44
C SER A 626 2.60 26.74 -33.05
N SER A 627 1.33 26.90 -33.44
CA SER A 627 0.49 28.02 -33.03
C SER A 627 -0.07 27.88 -31.60
N ILE A 628 -0.03 26.69 -31.01
CA ILE A 628 -0.55 26.36 -29.67
C ILE A 628 0.57 25.85 -28.76
N TYR A 629 1.52 25.08 -29.33
CA TYR A 629 2.57 24.39 -28.60
C TYR A 629 3.94 24.79 -29.12
N LYS A 630 4.72 25.47 -28.28
CA LYS A 630 6.06 25.93 -28.61
C LYS A 630 7.11 25.02 -28.00
N LEU A 631 7.98 24.43 -28.82
CA LEU A 631 9.15 23.71 -28.29
C LEU A 631 10.06 24.67 -27.52
N ILE A 632 10.31 24.39 -26.25
CA ILE A 632 11.16 25.23 -25.38
C ILE A 632 12.42 24.51 -24.89
N TRP A 633 12.41 23.19 -24.89
CA TRP A 633 13.57 22.39 -24.52
C TRP A 633 13.54 21.03 -25.21
N GLN A 634 14.72 20.54 -25.60
CA GLN A 634 14.88 19.23 -26.20
C GLN A 634 16.23 18.64 -25.80
N LYS A 635 16.19 17.36 -25.39
CA LYS A 635 17.37 16.51 -25.28
C LYS A 635 16.95 15.06 -25.42
N SER A 636 17.46 14.39 -26.46
CA SER A 636 17.03 13.03 -26.81
C SER A 636 17.05 12.07 -25.62
N PRO A 637 15.98 11.29 -25.37
CA PRO A 637 14.78 11.14 -26.19
C PRO A 637 13.62 12.10 -25.84
N TRP A 638 13.85 13.17 -25.08
CA TRP A 638 12.80 14.02 -24.52
C TRP A 638 12.66 15.37 -25.23
N GLN A 639 11.42 15.82 -25.35
CA GLN A 639 11.04 17.18 -25.75
C GLN A 639 10.06 17.76 -24.73
N ILE A 640 10.17 19.05 -24.46
CA ILE A 640 9.21 19.80 -23.64
C ILE A 640 8.67 20.96 -24.48
N TYR A 641 7.35 20.98 -24.61
CA TYR A 641 6.57 22.02 -25.27
C TYR A 641 5.87 22.88 -24.22
N GLU A 642 5.86 24.19 -24.46
CA GLU A 642 5.00 25.14 -23.76
C GLU A 642 3.66 25.25 -24.47
N ASN A 643 2.56 24.96 -23.76
CA ASN A 643 1.20 25.25 -24.21
C ASN A 643 0.91 26.74 -23.95
N ILE A 644 0.85 27.53 -25.01
CA ILE A 644 0.62 28.99 -24.91
C ILE A 644 -0.85 29.34 -24.68
N SER A 645 -1.76 28.38 -24.88
CA SER A 645 -3.20 28.52 -24.61
C SER A 645 -3.57 28.17 -23.16
N ALA A 646 -2.62 27.63 -22.38
CA ALA A 646 -2.89 27.21 -21.01
C ALA A 646 -3.38 28.37 -20.15
N LEU A 647 -4.51 28.18 -19.45
CA LEU A 647 -4.96 29.15 -18.47
C LEU A 647 -4.01 29.15 -17.26
N PRO A 648 -3.75 30.31 -16.64
CA PRO A 648 -3.07 30.33 -15.36
C PRO A 648 -3.81 29.46 -14.35
N ARG A 649 -3.09 28.75 -13.47
CA ARG A 649 -3.75 27.97 -12.38
C ARG A 649 -4.60 28.83 -11.45
N VAL A 650 -4.31 30.13 -11.40
CA VAL A 650 -5.05 31.13 -10.63
C VAL A 650 -5.30 32.34 -11.52
N PHE A 651 -6.56 32.74 -11.70
CA PHE A 651 -6.94 33.92 -12.48
C PHE A 651 -8.22 34.57 -11.96
N LEU A 652 -8.52 35.78 -12.45
CA LEU A 652 -9.73 36.53 -12.14
C LEU A 652 -10.67 36.50 -13.35
N ALA A 653 -11.88 36.00 -13.18
CA ALA A 653 -12.92 35.94 -14.19
C ALA A 653 -13.95 37.06 -14.02
N SER A 654 -14.48 37.54 -15.15
CA SER A 654 -15.44 38.65 -15.21
C SER A 654 -16.91 38.26 -15.04
N GLY A 655 -17.21 36.97 -14.91
CA GLY A 655 -18.58 36.48 -14.77
C GLY A 655 -18.66 34.99 -14.46
N TYR A 656 -19.88 34.51 -14.25
CA TYR A 656 -20.17 33.11 -13.98
C TYR A 656 -21.49 32.67 -14.61
N ALA A 657 -21.67 31.36 -14.73
CA ALA A 657 -22.94 30.70 -15.01
C ALA A 657 -23.24 29.71 -13.88
N VAL A 658 -24.53 29.46 -13.60
CA VAL A 658 -24.94 28.49 -12.59
C VAL A 658 -25.52 27.25 -13.26
N GLU A 659 -24.95 26.09 -12.98
CA GLU A 659 -25.46 24.80 -13.45
C GLU A 659 -25.13 23.70 -12.42
N LYS A 660 -26.10 22.81 -12.16
CA LYS A 660 -26.00 21.74 -11.15
C LYS A 660 -25.92 20.34 -11.78
N ASP A 661 -26.41 20.17 -13.00
CA ASP A 661 -26.33 18.90 -13.70
C ASP A 661 -24.90 18.63 -14.17
N LYS A 662 -24.31 17.53 -13.69
CA LYS A 662 -22.92 17.18 -14.00
C LYS A 662 -22.63 17.07 -15.50
N ASN A 663 -23.57 16.56 -16.30
CA ASN A 663 -23.32 16.37 -17.73
C ASN A 663 -23.38 17.71 -18.45
N LYS A 664 -24.31 18.61 -18.05
CA LYS A 664 -24.36 19.96 -18.58
C LYS A 664 -23.14 20.79 -18.21
N ILE A 665 -22.64 20.69 -16.98
CA ILE A 665 -21.37 21.35 -16.60
C ILE A 665 -20.24 20.89 -17.53
N ILE A 666 -20.08 19.58 -17.74
CA ILE A 666 -19.05 19.04 -18.64
C ILE A 666 -19.26 19.51 -20.09
N GLN A 667 -20.50 19.54 -20.58
CA GLN A 667 -20.81 20.07 -21.91
C GLN A 667 -20.43 21.55 -22.05
N MET A 668 -20.73 22.37 -21.04
CA MET A 668 -20.36 23.80 -21.02
C MET A 668 -18.84 23.99 -20.95
N ILE A 669 -18.13 23.17 -20.16
CA ILE A 669 -16.66 23.19 -20.11
C ILE A 669 -16.08 22.99 -21.51
N PHE A 670 -16.69 22.15 -22.34
CA PHE A 670 -16.20 21.82 -23.67
C PHE A 670 -16.86 22.59 -24.84
N ASP A 671 -17.82 23.46 -24.56
CA ASP A 671 -18.44 24.31 -25.59
C ASP A 671 -17.46 25.42 -26.01
N GLU A 672 -17.08 25.44 -27.29
CA GLU A 672 -16.17 26.45 -27.85
C GLU A 672 -16.67 27.89 -27.67
N ASN A 673 -17.99 28.09 -27.52
CA ASN A 673 -18.59 29.41 -27.32
C ASN A 673 -18.57 29.85 -25.85
N PHE A 674 -18.27 28.94 -24.91
CA PHE A 674 -18.08 29.28 -23.52
C PHE A 674 -16.63 29.78 -23.31
N ASP A 675 -16.42 30.94 -22.71
CA ASP A 675 -15.07 31.46 -22.49
C ASP A 675 -14.58 31.09 -21.09
N LEU A 676 -13.76 30.05 -20.99
CA LEU A 676 -13.22 29.55 -19.71
C LEU A 676 -12.29 30.54 -19.00
N ARG A 677 -11.78 31.57 -19.69
CA ARG A 677 -10.95 32.60 -19.07
C ARG A 677 -11.80 33.66 -18.37
N ASN A 678 -12.96 33.97 -18.94
CA ASN A 678 -13.78 35.09 -18.50
C ASN A 678 -15.06 34.68 -17.77
N LYS A 679 -15.49 33.42 -17.90
CA LYS A 679 -16.69 32.86 -17.27
C LYS A 679 -16.38 31.54 -16.56
N ILE A 680 -16.81 31.43 -15.30
CA ILE A 680 -16.68 30.22 -14.47
C ILE A 680 -18.05 29.55 -14.31
N ILE A 681 -18.11 28.23 -14.27
CA ILE A 681 -19.34 27.48 -13.98
C ILE A 681 -19.40 27.18 -12.49
N LEU A 682 -20.40 27.72 -11.80
CA LEU A 682 -20.67 27.48 -10.38
C LEU A 682 -21.88 26.57 -10.20
N GLU A 683 -21.92 25.80 -9.12
CA GLU A 683 -23.07 24.95 -8.79
C GLU A 683 -24.15 25.65 -7.97
N GLU A 684 -23.88 26.87 -7.54
CA GLU A 684 -24.77 27.67 -6.72
C GLU A 684 -24.57 29.16 -7.01
N GLU A 685 -25.60 29.94 -6.71
CA GLU A 685 -25.58 31.39 -6.86
C GLU A 685 -24.66 32.06 -5.84
N ILE A 686 -23.96 33.12 -6.26
CA ILE A 686 -23.17 33.95 -5.36
C ILE A 686 -24.12 34.76 -4.47
N TYR A 687 -23.86 34.74 -3.16
CA TYR A 687 -24.65 35.45 -2.17
C TYR A 687 -23.74 36.24 -1.22
N PRO A 688 -24.01 37.54 -0.99
CA PRO A 688 -25.07 38.36 -1.61
C PRO A 688 -24.87 38.50 -3.13
N LYS A 689 -25.95 38.80 -3.87
CA LYS A 689 -25.85 38.99 -5.33
C LYS A 689 -24.92 40.16 -5.64
N MET A 690 -23.96 39.94 -6.53
CA MET A 690 -22.97 40.93 -6.97
C MET A 690 -22.99 41.06 -8.49
N SER A 691 -22.69 42.25 -9.00
CA SER A 691 -22.40 42.46 -10.42
C SER A 691 -20.91 42.28 -10.67
N PHE A 692 -20.57 41.47 -11.68
CA PHE A 692 -19.21 41.26 -12.16
C PHE A 692 -19.10 41.89 -13.54
N SER A 693 -17.96 42.50 -13.83
CA SER A 693 -17.70 43.13 -15.13
C SER A 693 -16.23 43.00 -15.48
N ASN A 694 -15.95 42.99 -16.78
CA ASN A 694 -14.60 42.80 -17.28
C ASN A 694 -13.66 43.95 -16.88
N ASP A 695 -12.52 43.60 -16.29
CA ASP A 695 -11.41 44.52 -16.06
C ASP A 695 -10.13 43.95 -16.67
N GLN A 696 -9.66 44.61 -17.73
CA GLN A 696 -8.45 44.21 -18.45
C GLN A 696 -7.16 44.39 -17.61
N ASN A 697 -7.21 45.18 -16.53
CA ASN A 697 -6.08 45.41 -15.63
C ASN A 697 -6.11 44.49 -14.40
N ALA A 698 -7.14 43.64 -14.28
CA ALA A 698 -7.27 42.73 -13.15
C ALA A 698 -6.07 41.78 -13.10
N ARG A 699 -5.41 41.72 -11.95
CA ARG A 699 -4.20 40.92 -11.74
C ARG A 699 -4.29 40.11 -10.46
N VAL A 700 -3.71 38.92 -10.50
CA VAL A 700 -3.49 38.08 -9.32
C VAL A 700 -2.02 37.72 -9.22
N LYS A 701 -1.45 37.92 -8.03
CA LYS A 701 -0.07 37.58 -7.69
C LYS A 701 -0.07 36.52 -6.60
N ILE A 702 0.71 35.46 -6.81
CA ILE A 702 0.86 34.39 -5.83
C ILE A 702 1.99 34.77 -4.87
N LYS A 703 1.67 35.04 -3.61
CA LYS A 703 2.67 35.32 -2.55
C LYS A 703 3.27 34.02 -2.00
N LYS A 704 2.43 33.00 -1.79
CA LYS A 704 2.83 31.70 -1.25
C LYS A 704 1.97 30.60 -1.86
N TYR A 705 2.60 29.50 -2.23
CA TYR A 705 1.93 28.27 -2.61
C TYR A 705 2.56 27.10 -1.87
N SER A 706 1.86 26.55 -0.89
CA SER A 706 2.31 25.45 -0.05
C SER A 706 1.19 24.42 0.11
N PRO A 707 1.48 23.19 0.58
CA PRO A 707 0.49 22.13 0.62
C PRO A 707 -0.81 22.50 1.35
N ASN A 708 -0.72 23.08 2.56
CA ASN A 708 -1.89 23.41 3.36
C ASN A 708 -2.30 24.89 3.28
N GLU A 709 -1.57 25.73 2.54
CA GLU A 709 -1.81 27.17 2.51
C GLU A 709 -1.41 27.80 1.17
N ILE A 710 -2.31 28.62 0.61
CA ILE A 710 -2.08 29.41 -0.61
C ILE A 710 -2.44 30.87 -0.28
N VAL A 711 -1.50 31.78 -0.48
CA VAL A 711 -1.67 33.22 -0.26
C VAL A 711 -1.58 33.94 -1.59
N LEU A 712 -2.64 34.67 -1.93
CA LEU A 712 -2.82 35.38 -3.18
C LEU A 712 -3.06 36.86 -2.90
N GLN A 713 -2.60 37.73 -3.79
CA GLN A 713 -2.96 39.13 -3.80
C GLN A 713 -3.64 39.46 -5.12
N THR A 714 -4.86 39.97 -5.05
CA THR A 714 -5.67 40.39 -6.19
C THR A 714 -5.73 41.90 -6.24
N ASP A 715 -5.83 42.46 -7.44
CA ASP A 715 -6.09 43.88 -7.69
C ASP A 715 -6.98 43.99 -8.93
N ALA A 716 -8.17 44.57 -8.76
CA ALA A 716 -9.14 44.78 -9.83
C ALA A 716 -9.99 46.03 -9.58
N LYS A 717 -10.42 46.71 -10.64
CA LYS A 717 -11.29 47.89 -10.60
C LYS A 717 -12.78 47.56 -10.50
N THR A 718 -13.14 46.31 -10.73
CA THR A 718 -14.51 45.78 -10.71
C THR A 718 -14.55 44.54 -9.84
N ASN A 719 -15.73 44.11 -9.41
CA ASN A 719 -15.84 42.81 -8.74
C ASN A 719 -15.50 41.70 -9.74
N MET A 720 -14.70 40.75 -9.30
CA MET A 720 -14.21 39.63 -10.11
C MET A 720 -14.39 38.31 -9.36
N ILE A 721 -14.23 37.19 -10.05
CA ILE A 721 -14.26 35.87 -9.42
C ILE A 721 -12.87 35.27 -9.51
N LEU A 722 -12.24 35.05 -8.36
CA LEU A 722 -10.96 34.37 -8.27
C LEU A 722 -11.16 32.87 -8.48
N PHE A 723 -10.54 32.32 -9.51
CA PHE A 723 -10.50 30.89 -9.79
C PHE A 723 -9.17 30.29 -9.32
N VAL A 724 -9.22 29.07 -8.79
CA VAL A 724 -8.04 28.25 -8.47
C VAL A 724 -8.26 26.84 -9.02
N SER A 725 -7.43 26.43 -9.98
CA SER A 725 -7.47 25.12 -10.67
C SER A 725 -7.06 23.93 -9.77
N ASP A 726 -7.18 24.04 -8.45
CA ASP A 726 -6.95 22.96 -7.49
C ASP A 726 -8.26 22.38 -7.04
N ASN A 727 -8.27 21.07 -6.74
CA ASN A 727 -9.49 20.41 -6.34
C ASN A 727 -10.17 21.09 -5.13
N TYR A 728 -11.47 21.30 -5.27
CA TYR A 728 -12.38 21.53 -4.17
C TYR A 728 -12.50 20.25 -3.35
N TYR A 729 -12.30 20.39 -2.05
CA TYR A 729 -12.57 19.36 -1.07
C TYR A 729 -12.99 20.00 0.24
N GLU A 730 -13.85 19.32 0.98
CA GLU A 730 -14.29 19.79 2.31
C GLU A 730 -13.08 19.95 3.24
N GLY A 731 -13.02 21.08 3.95
CA GLY A 731 -11.92 21.45 4.83
C GLY A 731 -10.96 22.51 4.30
N TRP A 732 -11.06 22.89 3.02
CA TRP A 732 -10.52 24.18 2.57
C TRP A 732 -11.36 25.32 3.14
N LYS A 733 -10.69 26.31 3.71
CA LYS A 733 -11.25 27.57 4.18
C LYS A 733 -10.58 28.71 3.43
N VAL A 734 -11.29 29.82 3.26
CA VAL A 734 -10.73 31.04 2.67
C VAL A 734 -11.01 32.23 3.58
N SER A 735 -10.04 33.15 3.63
CA SER A 735 -10.24 34.48 4.16
C SER A 735 -9.85 35.52 3.11
N VAL A 736 -10.61 36.62 3.06
CA VAL A 736 -10.36 37.79 2.22
C VAL A 736 -10.12 38.97 3.17
N ASP A 737 -8.93 39.55 3.13
CA ASP A 737 -8.46 40.60 4.05
C ASP A 737 -8.61 40.25 5.55
N GLY A 738 -8.46 38.96 5.87
CA GLY A 738 -8.56 38.43 7.24
C GLY A 738 -9.97 38.04 7.68
N GLU A 739 -11.00 38.35 6.90
CA GLU A 739 -12.38 37.96 7.18
C GLU A 739 -12.73 36.63 6.47
N ASN A 740 -13.47 35.75 7.15
CA ASN A 740 -13.85 34.45 6.56
C ASN A 740 -14.82 34.66 5.39
N ASP A 741 -14.59 33.96 4.29
CA ASP A 741 -15.45 33.99 3.10
C ASP A 741 -15.80 32.56 2.63
N LYS A 742 -16.68 32.45 1.63
CA LYS A 742 -17.17 31.19 1.09
C LYS A 742 -16.40 30.76 -0.15
N ILE A 743 -15.96 29.51 -0.15
CA ILE A 743 -15.44 28.84 -1.35
C ILE A 743 -16.61 28.23 -2.12
N TYR A 744 -16.72 28.59 -3.39
CA TYR A 744 -17.64 28.02 -4.35
C TYR A 744 -16.96 26.90 -5.12
N ARG A 745 -17.70 25.81 -5.41
CA ARG A 745 -17.24 24.79 -6.34
C ARG A 745 -17.37 25.32 -7.77
N ALA A 746 -16.26 25.31 -8.49
CA ALA A 746 -16.11 25.88 -9.82
C ALA A 746 -15.68 24.82 -10.83
N ASP A 747 -16.16 24.94 -12.06
CA ASP A 747 -15.78 24.12 -13.22
C ASP A 747 -15.65 22.64 -12.85
N TYR A 748 -16.73 22.16 -12.23
CA TYR A 748 -16.95 20.78 -11.77
C TYR A 748 -16.14 20.32 -10.54
N SER A 749 -14.84 20.59 -10.47
CA SER A 749 -13.96 20.04 -9.42
C SER A 749 -13.08 21.08 -8.72
N PHE A 750 -13.08 22.34 -9.14
CA PHE A 750 -12.14 23.38 -8.69
C PHE A 750 -12.77 24.39 -7.73
N ARG A 751 -12.00 25.39 -7.32
CA ARG A 751 -12.39 26.37 -6.30
C ARG A 751 -12.55 27.76 -6.91
N ALA A 752 -13.57 28.50 -6.47
CA ALA A 752 -13.73 29.91 -6.79
C ALA A 752 -14.16 30.74 -5.57
N VAL A 753 -13.80 32.02 -5.56
CA VAL A 753 -14.16 32.99 -4.51
C VAL A 753 -14.51 34.33 -5.16
N PRO A 754 -15.68 34.93 -4.88
CA PRO A 754 -15.99 36.28 -5.33
C PRO A 754 -15.08 37.29 -4.62
N ILE A 755 -14.51 38.23 -5.37
CA ILE A 755 -13.62 39.28 -4.85
C ILE A 755 -14.20 40.64 -5.23
N LEU A 756 -14.32 41.53 -4.26
CA LEU A 756 -14.77 42.89 -4.48
C LEU A 756 -13.73 43.70 -5.26
N GLN A 757 -14.15 44.84 -5.82
CA GLN A 757 -13.20 45.78 -6.41
C GLN A 757 -12.20 46.30 -5.37
N GLY A 758 -10.93 46.42 -5.75
CA GLY A 758 -9.83 46.87 -4.90
C GLY A 758 -8.66 45.89 -4.88
N GLU A 759 -7.69 46.19 -4.00
CA GLU A 759 -6.62 45.27 -3.66
C GLU A 759 -7.06 44.40 -2.48
N HIS A 760 -6.94 43.09 -2.62
CA HIS A 760 -7.32 42.14 -1.58
C HIS A 760 -6.24 41.08 -1.38
N GLU A 761 -6.05 40.66 -0.13
CA GLU A 761 -5.30 39.46 0.21
C GLU A 761 -6.26 38.29 0.41
N VAL A 762 -6.06 37.21 -0.36
CA VAL A 762 -6.88 36.01 -0.30
C VAL A 762 -6.04 34.85 0.18
N VAL A 763 -6.40 34.29 1.33
CA VAL A 763 -5.67 33.19 1.97
C VAL A 763 -6.55 31.95 2.00
N PHE A 764 -6.15 30.92 1.25
CA PHE A 764 -6.72 29.59 1.36
C PHE A 764 -5.93 28.76 2.37
N SER A 765 -6.60 28.14 3.33
CA SER A 765 -6.00 27.22 4.30
C SER A 765 -6.73 25.88 4.30
N TYR A 766 -6.00 24.77 4.33
CA TYR A 766 -6.57 23.43 4.42
C TYR A 766 -6.40 22.84 5.82
N TYR A 767 -7.49 22.79 6.57
CA TYR A 767 -7.54 22.19 7.90
C TYR A 767 -8.96 21.63 8.14
N PRO A 768 -9.22 20.38 7.70
CA PRO A 768 -10.56 19.81 7.73
C PRO A 768 -11.04 19.55 9.17
N GLU A 769 -12.35 19.75 9.39
CA GLU A 769 -12.98 19.50 10.69
C GLU A 769 -12.90 18.03 11.10
N SER A 770 -12.93 17.11 10.13
CA SER A 770 -12.72 15.68 10.34
C SER A 770 -11.36 15.38 10.98
N PHE A 771 -10.30 16.12 10.59
CA PHE A 771 -8.98 15.99 11.18
C PHE A 771 -8.93 16.58 12.59
N ASP A 772 -9.49 17.78 12.78
CA ASP A 772 -9.55 18.44 14.08
C ASP A 772 -10.33 17.60 15.12
N LEU A 773 -11.47 17.05 14.73
CA LEU A 773 -12.24 16.12 15.56
C LEU A 773 -11.43 14.84 15.85
N GLY A 774 -10.80 14.27 14.83
CA GLY A 774 -9.97 13.07 14.96
C GLY A 774 -8.83 13.26 15.96
N ILE A 775 -8.06 14.34 15.84
CA ILE A 775 -6.92 14.62 16.74
C ILE A 775 -7.40 14.88 18.16
N LYS A 776 -8.50 15.64 18.35
CA LYS A 776 -9.09 15.87 19.68
C LYS A 776 -9.51 14.56 20.35
N ILE A 777 -10.23 13.69 19.64
CA ILE A 777 -10.65 12.38 20.17
C ILE A 777 -9.44 11.53 20.55
N SER A 778 -8.43 11.46 19.69
CA SER A 778 -7.23 10.67 19.96
C SER A 778 -6.45 11.19 21.17
N LEU A 779 -6.26 12.51 21.28
CA LEU A 779 -5.56 13.14 22.42
C LEU A 779 -6.32 12.99 23.73
N ILE A 780 -7.63 13.24 23.75
CA ILE A 780 -8.48 13.04 24.93
C ILE A 780 -8.42 11.58 25.38
N THR A 781 -8.51 10.64 24.45
CA THR A 781 -8.43 9.20 24.76
C THR A 781 -7.09 8.84 25.39
N LEU A 782 -5.98 9.32 24.84
CA LEU A 782 -4.64 9.11 25.41
C LEU A 782 -4.50 9.75 26.80
N ALA A 783 -5.02 10.97 26.99
CA ALA A 783 -5.02 11.65 28.28
C ALA A 783 -5.82 10.87 29.34
N LEU A 784 -7.02 10.39 29.00
CA LEU A 784 -7.85 9.58 29.90
C LEU A 784 -7.16 8.27 30.27
N ILE A 785 -6.52 7.60 29.30
CA ILE A 785 -5.73 6.39 29.55
C ILE A 785 -4.58 6.67 30.53
N MET A 786 -3.84 7.75 30.31
CA MET A 786 -2.72 8.14 31.19
C MET A 786 -3.19 8.48 32.59
N SER A 787 -4.23 9.32 32.72
CA SER A 787 -4.82 9.70 34.00
C SER A 787 -5.32 8.47 34.77
N PHE A 788 -6.03 7.56 34.10
CA PHE A 788 -6.49 6.31 34.71
C PHE A 788 -5.33 5.41 35.17
N ALA A 789 -4.26 5.30 34.38
CA ALA A 789 -3.07 4.54 34.76
C ALA A 789 -2.36 5.15 35.98
N ILE A 790 -2.27 6.48 36.07
CA ILE A 790 -1.70 7.20 37.21
C ILE A 790 -2.54 6.97 38.47
N LEU A 791 -3.87 7.15 38.39
CA LEU A 791 -4.78 6.93 39.51
C LEU A 791 -4.70 5.51 40.08
N LEU A 792 -4.59 4.50 39.22
CA LEU A 792 -4.40 3.11 39.65
C LEU A 792 -3.06 2.88 40.34
N ARG A 793 -1.99 3.53 39.86
CA ARG A 793 -0.67 3.45 40.50
C ARG A 793 -0.69 4.11 41.87
N LEU A 794 -1.34 5.26 42.01
CA LEU A 794 -1.52 5.96 43.29
C LEU A 794 -2.36 5.12 44.26
N LYS A 795 -3.50 4.59 43.83
CA LYS A 795 -4.33 3.68 44.65
C LYS A 795 -3.52 2.49 45.16
N ASN A 796 -2.74 1.84 44.30
CA ASN A 796 -1.90 0.71 44.70
C ASN A 796 -0.74 1.11 45.63
N TYR A 797 -0.30 2.36 45.60
CA TYR A 797 0.70 2.90 46.52
C TYR A 797 0.10 3.16 47.91
N TYR A 798 -1.08 3.78 47.98
CA TYR A 798 -1.77 4.08 49.23
C TYR A 798 -2.42 2.86 49.90
N VAL A 799 -2.77 1.81 49.16
CA VAL A 799 -3.29 0.54 49.73
C VAL A 799 -2.16 -0.36 50.23
N LYS A 800 -0.90 -0.09 49.85
CA LYS A 800 0.29 -0.83 50.30
C LYS A 800 1.02 -0.18 51.47
N LYS A 801 0.74 1.09 51.74
CA LYS A 801 1.02 1.73 53.04
C LYS A 801 -0.15 1.46 53.95
#